data_AF-H5Y3Z5-F1
#
_entry.id   AF-H5Y3Z5-F1
#
_cell.length_a   1.000
_cell.length_b   1.000
_cell.length_c   1.000
_cell.angle_alpha   90.00
_cell.angle_beta   90.00
_cell.angle_gamma   90.00
#
_symmetry.space_group_name_H-M   'P 1'
#
loop_
_entity.id
_entity.type
_entity.pdbx_description
1 polymer ?
#
loop_
_entity_poly.entity_id
_entity_poly.type
_entity_poly.pdbx_seq_one_letter_code
_entity_poly.pdbx_strand_id
1 'polypeptide(L)'
;MSLFKDILSGISGIFSGSPYRIILSAEDKKFYLNAYKGAGAIPFAQLLNKYPQLGDLAVWVNYEKGRIVIPLGNLAYVKKELARLISEEQKNKPQIVIPQEIQQLKPGKMPAGFEIRYSWNGSEKAIQPQLRGEYWGEGTYVSENSYWNMPGFTENDDLWLRKNKIQGQEILEFLRAILPQWQRRSFPVQSEVVLEAEPACTIKINRVLIDSVTCEALWRVNPGSIAEIPSLAGYIIAGSSLCEGFNPAGLSLQIPLQSGEFTLRGEEIAVFQREILPKIKKWIKGNLEELSDRHRVTENRGGLILSIARGEMNGIGYAEAIPYFVEGNERIKAEDLSRKIQPDKKYIRLESGWCPVESLKQLGLGPMGRLIDGTALSNYLRLSAAEILLRGSERFDGPWQRLEFPELKLPANAAPGRIAAEHLKFLIQWGIPGGFTGAFADYEITLLETLTGLFRESPKIRVLVVGKKTLFSQMTEQWQAILSAKYEGNKKDPEIKSNAAGLYMATPNALENYPGLSRAKWDLLMILEADALLKSSTSKLYNNLIACKARLVLGLFSGTGFFKHQQSLEALSTLFGIQDRDTVWKYGVRNPYEERVALPPAYRLRQKPVSGGKTPGGPAEFTLRNDSPGKAQPIPLRTEQKVQVATAEGNLDFSFSIEISTSNSYTGYYNGESFLQEAKKLVGHVESKARFIPFMSYWPTYSSMSAEQQKWYFYWRGQVRKGLYPDTDLSYIFVHVYELINNVGVLRPQDGYRQLFDLWINYRERYPKLDHYLVDWLMDYAVMFGCDSDPLQIYEQLDTRNANSVYLDTILTRYNKSGIYRFPLELINRLSDYNLFRSKFYNESGQALVAEYIPKTIEKVNEFLLQQHHLGMLDMFQPSQREKIQHAPFRSAVHCYDAGRQITLETIPYTRHKPLREFLTAVIKHTENKLREAKGYNGRLRSYALESEIRIWIDDFLASEIESLEPATKSSLKIELDPSKIDQLLKDSNKVRDMLIIPEIEVQAEDKEEPRPGREKTVAGNLERPQGTPVQLLTDLEPVHQLLEELDDRQLGLLRALAENLWVLEDSTLSGLFPDLLVDSVVDNINELSLNYLGDLLIAVEGSQKIVADDFRDELDYLLPRLEEAKPQKPEHSKPAQDLSEEWKRFRMNISAFQYRALKAFSQEEDLIARIDKIAGESLMMPEILIDSINELALDNLGDIIINVESFPPAINEEYRDMIKKITA
;
A
#
# COMPACT_ATOMS: atom_id res chain seq x y z
N MET A 1 23.91 -81.85 45.76
CA MET A 1 24.57 -83.01 46.37
C MET A 1 26.00 -83.08 45.85
N SER A 2 26.99 -83.23 46.74
CA SER A 2 28.44 -83.04 46.52
C SER A 2 28.82 -81.57 46.33
N LEU A 3 28.77 -80.72 47.35
CA LEU A 3 29.73 -80.73 48.47
C LEU A 3 29.05 -80.57 49.84
N PHE A 4 28.21 -81.54 50.20
CA PHE A 4 28.16 -81.98 51.60
C PHE A 4 29.48 -82.70 51.83
N LYS A 5 30.49 -82.07 52.45
CA LYS A 5 31.57 -82.77 53.19
C LYS A 5 32.75 -81.92 53.67
N ASP A 6 32.74 -80.60 53.54
CA ASP A 6 33.55 -79.74 54.45
C ASP A 6 32.78 -79.46 55.74
N ILE A 7 32.42 -80.59 56.31
CA ILE A 7 31.89 -80.87 57.63
C ILE A 7 32.77 -80.17 58.67
N LEU A 8 32.13 -79.24 59.36
CA LEU A 8 32.10 -79.25 60.83
C LEU A 8 33.48 -79.28 61.51
N SER A 9 34.24 -78.20 61.37
CA SER A 9 35.28 -77.83 62.35
C SER A 9 35.36 -76.31 62.61
N GLY A 10 34.23 -75.61 62.51
CA GLY A 10 34.13 -74.18 62.87
C GLY A 10 32.76 -73.74 63.38
N ILE A 11 31.84 -74.66 63.66
CA ILE A 11 30.58 -74.35 64.35
C ILE A 11 30.86 -74.34 65.86
N SER A 12 31.51 -73.26 66.30
CA SER A 12 31.52 -72.76 67.68
C SER A 12 31.94 -71.28 67.78
N GLY A 13 31.78 -70.49 66.70
CA GLY A 13 32.22 -69.08 66.65
C GLY A 13 31.25 -68.05 66.06
N ILE A 14 30.02 -68.42 65.65
CA ILE A 14 29.08 -67.52 64.93
C ILE A 14 27.95 -66.95 65.83
N PHE A 15 28.02 -67.17 67.14
CA PHE A 15 27.25 -66.40 68.14
C PHE A 15 28.17 -65.49 68.96
N SER A 16 28.89 -64.58 68.29
CA SER A 16 29.51 -63.43 68.96
C SER A 16 28.71 -62.17 68.64
N GLY A 17 28.07 -61.60 69.66
CA GLY A 17 27.14 -60.48 69.50
C GLY A 17 27.76 -59.28 68.78
N SER A 18 27.19 -58.89 67.64
CA SER A 18 27.50 -57.60 67.03
C SER A 18 27.18 -56.49 68.03
N PRO A 19 28.13 -55.60 68.35
CA PRO A 19 27.91 -54.57 69.35
C PRO A 19 26.84 -53.60 68.84
N TYR A 20 25.96 -53.21 69.75
CA TYR A 20 25.01 -52.14 69.50
C TYR A 20 25.82 -50.84 69.44
N ARG A 21 25.61 -49.97 68.45
CA ARG A 21 26.28 -48.67 68.37
C ARG A 21 25.27 -47.56 68.50
N ILE A 22 25.59 -46.54 69.30
CA ILE A 22 24.79 -45.33 69.44
C ILE A 22 25.64 -44.19 68.90
N ILE A 23 25.16 -43.50 67.87
CA ILE A 23 25.87 -42.41 67.22
C ILE A 23 25.06 -41.14 67.43
N LEU A 24 25.70 -40.13 68.00
CA LEU A 24 25.16 -38.77 68.07
C LEU A 24 25.52 -38.05 66.76
N SER A 25 24.54 -37.67 65.96
CA SER A 25 24.75 -36.99 64.68
C SER A 25 24.07 -35.62 64.68
N ALA A 26 24.67 -34.64 64.01
CA ALA A 26 24.02 -33.37 63.70
C ALA A 26 23.56 -33.43 62.24
N GLU A 27 22.26 -33.41 62.01
CA GLU A 27 21.63 -33.38 60.68
C GLU A 27 20.58 -32.26 60.70
N ASP A 28 20.42 -31.49 59.62
CA ASP A 28 19.39 -30.43 59.51
C ASP A 28 19.30 -29.47 60.71
N LYS A 29 20.45 -29.08 61.29
CA LYS A 29 20.54 -28.18 62.47
C LYS A 29 19.83 -28.73 63.73
N LYS A 30 19.62 -30.04 63.80
CA LYS A 30 19.13 -30.77 64.97
C LYS A 30 20.13 -31.86 65.34
N PHE A 31 20.17 -32.22 66.62
CA PHE A 31 20.95 -33.36 67.09
C PHE A 31 20.08 -34.61 67.15
N TYR A 32 20.57 -35.72 66.60
CA TYR A 32 19.89 -36.99 66.58
C TYR A 32 20.69 -38.07 67.28
N LEU A 33 19.99 -38.94 68.02
CA LEU A 33 20.57 -40.12 68.61
C LEU A 33 20.17 -41.35 67.78
N ASN A 34 21.09 -41.84 66.97
CA ASN A 34 20.85 -42.97 66.07
C ASN A 34 21.45 -44.26 66.64
N ALA A 35 20.68 -45.36 66.60
CA ALA A 35 21.09 -46.67 67.12
C ALA A 35 21.24 -47.71 66.01
N TYR A 36 22.30 -48.52 66.07
CA TYR A 36 22.63 -49.54 65.07
C TYR A 36 22.97 -50.87 65.76
N LYS A 37 22.71 -51.99 65.09
CA LYS A 37 23.22 -53.31 65.47
C LYS A 37 23.94 -53.92 64.26
N GLY A 38 25.27 -54.02 64.34
CA GLY A 38 26.08 -54.31 63.16
C GLY A 38 26.00 -53.15 62.15
N ALA A 39 25.52 -53.42 60.93
CA ALA A 39 25.33 -52.41 59.88
C ALA A 39 23.89 -51.90 59.75
N GLY A 40 22.91 -52.50 60.44
CA GLY A 40 21.49 -52.12 60.33
C GLY A 40 21.08 -51.10 61.40
N ALA A 41 20.37 -50.04 61.00
CA ALA A 41 19.71 -49.10 61.91
C ALA A 41 18.57 -49.80 62.66
N ILE A 42 18.42 -49.55 63.96
CA ILE A 42 17.37 -50.14 64.79
C ILE A 42 16.58 -49.06 65.53
N PRO A 43 15.27 -49.27 65.79
CA PRO A 43 14.49 -48.36 66.60
C PRO A 43 14.98 -48.30 68.05
N PHE A 44 15.01 -47.12 68.66
CA PHE A 44 15.52 -46.94 70.02
C PHE A 44 14.71 -47.70 71.09
N ALA A 45 13.42 -47.98 70.87
CA ALA A 45 12.63 -48.85 71.74
C ALA A 45 13.23 -50.26 71.87
N GLN A 46 13.80 -50.81 70.79
CA GLN A 46 14.51 -52.09 70.86
C GLN A 46 15.83 -52.00 71.62
N LEU A 47 16.47 -50.83 71.59
CA LEU A 47 17.69 -50.57 72.35
C LEU A 47 17.39 -50.43 73.86
N LEU A 48 16.30 -49.74 74.23
CA LEU A 48 15.83 -49.59 75.62
C LEU A 48 15.49 -50.93 76.27
N ASN A 49 14.85 -51.85 75.53
CA ASN A 49 14.56 -53.20 76.04
C ASN A 49 15.83 -53.97 76.45
N LYS A 50 16.95 -53.72 75.76
CA LYS A 50 18.22 -54.38 76.03
C LYS A 50 19.09 -53.61 77.04
N TYR A 51 18.96 -52.29 77.07
CA TYR A 51 19.68 -51.38 77.96
C TYR A 51 18.68 -50.44 78.64
N PRO A 52 17.99 -50.90 79.72
CA PRO A 52 16.97 -50.11 80.42
C PRO A 52 17.51 -48.80 81.00
N GLN A 53 18.81 -48.77 81.28
CA GLN A 53 19.59 -47.63 81.80
C GLN A 53 19.61 -46.43 80.83
N LEU A 54 19.37 -46.66 79.53
CA LEU A 54 19.16 -45.59 78.56
C LEU A 54 17.79 -44.91 78.70
N GLY A 55 16.88 -45.46 79.53
CA GLY A 55 15.58 -44.87 79.84
C GLY A 55 15.69 -43.52 80.52
N ASP A 56 16.78 -43.27 81.26
CA ASP A 56 17.05 -41.98 81.91
C ASP A 56 17.27 -40.85 80.89
N LEU A 57 17.66 -41.18 79.64
CA LEU A 57 17.76 -40.22 78.54
C LEU A 57 16.39 -39.77 78.02
N ALA A 58 15.32 -40.54 78.26
CA ALA A 58 13.98 -40.26 77.71
C ALA A 58 13.39 -38.93 78.21
N VAL A 59 13.84 -38.44 79.38
CA VAL A 59 13.43 -37.13 79.93
C VAL A 59 14.07 -35.96 79.18
N TRP A 60 15.20 -36.22 78.51
CA TRP A 60 16.07 -35.20 77.92
C TRP A 60 16.01 -35.17 76.38
N VAL A 61 15.17 -36.03 75.76
CA VAL A 61 15.08 -36.18 74.31
C VAL A 61 13.62 -36.26 73.84
N ASN A 62 13.37 -35.83 72.61
CA ASN A 62 12.06 -35.86 71.96
C ASN A 62 12.02 -36.95 70.87
N TYR A 63 10.82 -37.44 70.55
CA TYR A 63 10.60 -38.39 69.46
C TYR A 63 9.90 -37.70 68.29
N GLU A 64 10.60 -37.56 67.16
CA GLU A 64 10.02 -37.02 65.91
C GLU A 64 10.25 -38.02 64.77
N LYS A 65 9.18 -38.40 64.06
CA LYS A 65 9.22 -39.26 62.86
C LYS A 65 10.06 -40.55 63.04
N GLY A 66 9.98 -41.19 64.20
CA GLY A 66 10.69 -42.44 64.49
C GLY A 66 12.18 -42.29 64.84
N ARG A 67 12.70 -41.06 64.91
CA ARG A 67 14.06 -40.74 65.36
C ARG A 67 14.03 -40.01 66.70
N ILE A 68 15.11 -40.14 67.46
CA ILE A 68 15.32 -39.39 68.69
C ILE A 68 16.02 -38.09 68.37
N VAL A 69 15.34 -37.00 68.67
CA VAL A 69 15.84 -35.65 68.55
C VAL A 69 16.26 -35.18 69.93
N ILE A 70 17.47 -34.64 70.05
CA ILE A 70 17.97 -34.08 71.30
C ILE A 70 17.80 -32.56 71.21
N PRO A 71 16.92 -31.96 72.04
CA PRO A 71 16.88 -30.51 72.21
C PRO A 71 18.25 -30.00 72.63
N LEU A 72 18.70 -28.90 72.04
CA LEU A 72 20.07 -28.43 72.20
C LEU A 72 20.40 -28.00 73.65
N GLY A 73 19.41 -27.51 74.42
CA GLY A 73 19.55 -27.27 75.87
C GLY A 73 19.86 -28.52 76.69
N ASN A 74 19.44 -29.68 76.20
CA ASN A 74 19.66 -30.98 76.84
C ASN A 74 20.92 -31.69 76.32
N LEU A 75 21.58 -31.16 75.28
CA LEU A 75 22.75 -31.77 74.65
C LEU A 75 23.91 -31.99 75.65
N ALA A 76 24.17 -31.03 76.53
CA ALA A 76 25.21 -31.17 77.56
C ALA A 76 24.89 -32.31 78.55
N TYR A 77 23.61 -32.45 78.93
CA TYR A 77 23.14 -33.52 79.81
C TYR A 77 23.18 -34.88 79.11
N VAL A 78 22.70 -34.96 77.87
CA VAL A 78 22.76 -36.19 77.06
C VAL A 78 24.21 -36.61 76.80
N LYS A 79 25.12 -35.68 76.50
CA LYS A 79 26.56 -35.97 76.39
C LYS A 79 27.14 -36.51 77.70
N LYS A 80 26.80 -35.89 78.83
CA LYS A 80 27.27 -36.33 80.15
C LYS A 80 26.73 -37.72 80.50
N GLU A 81 25.48 -38.01 80.17
CA GLU A 81 24.83 -39.28 80.45
C GLU A 81 25.34 -40.40 79.53
N LEU A 82 25.51 -40.10 78.24
CA LEU A 82 26.19 -41.00 77.30
C LEU A 82 27.64 -41.26 77.72
N ALA A 83 28.36 -40.26 78.25
CA ALA A 83 29.71 -40.44 78.80
C ALA A 83 29.73 -41.26 80.10
N ARG A 84 28.73 -41.13 80.97
CA ARG A 84 28.55 -41.97 82.17
C ARG A 84 28.44 -43.44 81.79
N LEU A 85 27.65 -43.75 80.76
CA LEU A 85 27.47 -45.11 80.25
C LEU A 85 28.73 -45.71 79.62
N ILE A 86 29.68 -44.88 79.16
CA ILE A 86 31.01 -45.33 78.73
C ILE A 86 31.86 -45.78 79.94
N SER A 87 31.67 -45.17 81.11
CA SER A 87 32.54 -45.35 82.30
C SER A 87 32.20 -46.52 83.24
N GLU A 88 30.98 -47.06 83.25
CA GLU A 88 30.59 -48.15 84.17
C GLU A 88 31.04 -49.54 83.66
N GLU A 89 31.84 -50.33 84.40
CA GLU A 89 32.32 -51.65 83.95
C GLU A 89 31.21 -52.72 83.90
N GLN A 90 30.55 -52.87 82.74
CA GLN A 90 29.66 -54.01 82.45
C GLN A 90 30.08 -54.75 81.16
N LYS A 91 29.92 -56.09 81.15
CA LYS A 91 30.40 -57.03 80.13
C LYS A 91 29.73 -56.95 78.74
N ASN A 92 28.86 -55.97 78.46
CA ASN A 92 28.11 -55.93 77.20
C ASN A 92 27.70 -54.50 76.74
N LYS A 93 28.65 -53.55 76.67
CA LYS A 93 28.37 -52.12 76.37
C LYS A 93 27.97 -51.86 74.91
N PRO A 94 27.03 -50.92 74.65
CA PRO A 94 26.91 -50.34 73.33
C PRO A 94 28.11 -49.43 73.04
N GLN A 95 28.63 -49.46 71.80
CA GLN A 95 29.67 -48.55 71.34
C GLN A 95 29.07 -47.17 71.10
N ILE A 96 29.35 -46.21 71.96
CA ILE A 96 28.88 -44.84 71.82
C ILE A 96 29.90 -44.03 71.02
N VAL A 97 29.47 -43.45 69.92
CA VAL A 97 30.28 -42.58 69.06
C VAL A 97 29.68 -41.18 69.11
N ILE A 98 30.45 -40.24 69.66
CA ILE A 98 30.14 -38.81 69.61
C ILE A 98 31.23 -38.19 68.72
N PRO A 99 30.86 -37.67 67.54
CA PRO A 99 31.79 -36.94 66.67
C PRO A 99 32.48 -35.79 67.42
N GLN A 100 33.75 -35.55 67.10
CA GLN A 100 34.60 -34.59 67.83
C GLN A 100 34.03 -33.15 67.81
N GLU A 101 33.41 -32.76 66.69
CA GLU A 101 32.70 -31.48 66.52
C GLU A 101 31.57 -31.31 67.55
N ILE A 102 30.76 -32.37 67.73
CA ILE A 102 29.69 -32.36 68.72
C ILE A 102 30.30 -32.42 70.12
N GLN A 103 31.35 -33.20 70.35
CA GLN A 103 32.03 -33.30 71.65
C GLN A 103 32.55 -31.95 72.16
N GLN A 104 33.04 -31.09 71.26
CA GLN A 104 33.66 -29.79 71.58
C GLN A 104 32.63 -28.69 71.94
N LEU A 105 31.38 -28.81 71.47
CA LEU A 105 30.31 -27.84 71.77
C LEU A 105 29.89 -27.84 73.25
N LYS A 106 30.03 -26.67 73.91
CA LYS A 106 29.61 -26.44 75.31
C LYS A 106 28.56 -25.33 75.43
N PRO A 107 27.66 -25.40 76.44
CA PRO A 107 26.77 -24.27 76.74
C PRO A 107 27.63 -23.08 77.20
N GLY A 108 27.50 -21.95 76.51
CA GLY A 108 28.25 -20.73 76.77
C GLY A 108 27.33 -19.54 77.06
N LYS A 109 27.90 -18.46 77.62
CA LYS A 109 27.23 -17.15 77.61
C LYS A 109 27.44 -16.50 76.23
N MET A 110 26.47 -15.70 75.80
CA MET A 110 26.60 -14.92 74.57
C MET A 110 27.91 -14.12 74.59
N PRO A 111 28.72 -14.15 73.51
CA PRO A 111 29.98 -13.41 73.45
C PRO A 111 29.76 -11.90 73.66
N ALA A 112 30.69 -11.24 74.36
CA ALA A 112 30.62 -9.79 74.55
C ALA A 112 30.71 -9.06 73.18
N GLY A 113 29.72 -8.22 72.87
CA GLY A 113 29.63 -7.53 71.58
C GLY A 113 29.08 -8.37 70.41
N PHE A 114 28.44 -9.53 70.69
CA PHE A 114 27.71 -10.26 69.67
C PHE A 114 26.49 -9.46 69.20
N GLU A 115 26.39 -9.26 67.89
CA GLU A 115 25.26 -8.57 67.24
C GLU A 115 24.99 -9.20 65.87
N ILE A 116 23.72 -9.34 65.52
CA ILE A 116 23.30 -9.72 64.18
C ILE A 116 23.23 -8.43 63.35
N ARG A 117 24.09 -8.30 62.34
CA ARG A 117 24.11 -7.13 61.45
C ARG A 117 23.32 -7.39 60.18
N TYR A 118 22.28 -6.60 59.94
CA TYR A 118 21.51 -6.63 58.70
C TYR A 118 22.05 -5.58 57.73
N SER A 119 22.47 -6.02 56.54
CA SER A 119 23.06 -5.16 55.50
C SER A 119 22.36 -5.37 54.16
N TRP A 120 22.40 -4.37 53.29
CA TRP A 120 21.85 -4.48 51.94
C TRP A 120 22.80 -5.24 51.02
N ASN A 121 22.30 -6.28 50.34
CA ASN A 121 23.02 -6.95 49.27
C ASN A 121 22.50 -6.48 47.90
N GLY A 122 23.34 -5.75 47.15
CA GLY A 122 22.97 -5.19 45.85
C GLY A 122 22.75 -6.23 44.75
N SER A 123 23.47 -7.36 44.77
CA SER A 123 23.34 -8.42 43.75
C SER A 123 22.03 -9.18 43.92
N GLU A 124 21.63 -9.43 45.16
CA GLU A 124 20.42 -10.19 45.47
C GLU A 124 19.20 -9.30 45.77
N LYS A 125 19.40 -7.98 45.77
CA LYS A 125 18.38 -6.95 46.08
C LYS A 125 17.57 -7.26 47.34
N ALA A 126 18.27 -7.64 48.40
CA ALA A 126 17.69 -8.12 49.65
C ALA A 126 18.44 -7.57 50.87
N ILE A 127 17.76 -7.47 52.00
CA ILE A 127 18.43 -7.30 53.30
C ILE A 127 18.83 -8.69 53.80
N GLN A 128 20.10 -8.85 54.18
CA GLN A 128 20.65 -10.11 54.66
C GLN A 128 21.29 -9.97 56.04
N PRO A 129 21.10 -10.96 56.93
CA PRO A 129 21.83 -11.03 58.18
C PRO A 129 23.27 -11.51 57.93
N GLN A 130 24.23 -10.76 58.43
CA GLN A 130 25.62 -11.19 58.60
C GLN A 130 25.75 -11.85 59.98
N LEU A 131 25.86 -13.17 59.98
CA LEU A 131 25.90 -13.99 61.20
C LEU A 131 27.34 -14.37 61.55
N ARG A 132 27.71 -14.24 62.82
CA ARG A 132 28.94 -14.84 63.38
C ARG A 132 28.55 -16.16 64.06
N GLY A 133 28.50 -17.24 63.27
CA GLY A 133 27.99 -18.56 63.68
C GLY A 133 26.69 -18.93 62.96
N GLU A 134 26.09 -20.06 63.33
CA GLU A 134 24.88 -20.56 62.69
C GLU A 134 23.65 -20.46 63.61
N TYR A 135 22.54 -19.96 63.06
CA TYR A 135 21.24 -20.02 63.71
C TYR A 135 20.59 -21.39 63.50
N TRP A 136 20.26 -22.08 64.59
CA TRP A 136 19.68 -23.42 64.59
C TRP A 136 18.17 -23.44 64.90
N GLY A 137 17.57 -22.28 65.26
CA GLY A 137 16.14 -22.14 65.55
C GLY A 137 15.82 -21.94 67.03
N GLU A 138 14.60 -21.49 67.32
CA GLU A 138 14.10 -21.30 68.70
C GLU A 138 15.00 -20.38 69.55
N GLY A 139 15.59 -19.35 68.93
CA GLY A 139 16.48 -18.41 69.60
C GLY A 139 17.90 -18.93 69.83
N THR A 140 18.25 -20.09 69.25
CA THR A 140 19.53 -20.77 69.50
C THR A 140 20.58 -20.46 68.44
N TYR A 141 21.77 -20.04 68.89
CA TYR A 141 22.95 -19.84 68.06
C TYR A 141 24.07 -20.82 68.42
N VAL A 142 24.72 -21.37 67.40
CA VAL A 142 25.84 -22.30 67.52
C VAL A 142 27.07 -21.71 66.82
N SER A 143 28.17 -21.64 67.55
CA SER A 143 29.51 -21.30 67.05
C SER A 143 30.43 -22.51 67.19
N GLU A 144 31.62 -22.47 66.61
CA GLU A 144 32.58 -23.60 66.54
C GLU A 144 32.72 -24.41 67.84
N ASN A 145 32.78 -23.74 69.01
CA ASN A 145 33.02 -24.41 70.30
C ASN A 145 31.93 -24.18 71.36
N SER A 146 30.87 -23.43 71.04
CA SER A 146 29.85 -23.07 72.03
C SER A 146 28.50 -22.75 71.44
N TYR A 147 27.45 -22.93 72.23
CA TYR A 147 26.09 -22.52 71.88
C TYR A 147 25.44 -21.69 73.00
N TRP A 148 24.54 -20.79 72.62
CA TRP A 148 23.80 -19.92 73.54
C TRP A 148 22.40 -19.60 73.00
N ASN A 149 21.51 -19.17 73.89
CA ASN A 149 20.18 -18.68 73.54
C ASN A 149 20.14 -17.15 73.56
N MET A 150 19.38 -16.57 72.65
CA MET A 150 19.22 -15.12 72.51
C MET A 150 18.33 -14.56 73.63
N PRO A 151 18.79 -13.54 74.37
CA PRO A 151 17.99 -12.92 75.42
C PRO A 151 16.77 -12.21 74.81
N GLY A 152 15.59 -12.40 75.41
CA GLY A 152 14.34 -11.73 74.99
C GLY A 152 13.66 -12.33 73.73
N PHE A 153 14.08 -13.52 73.30
CA PHE A 153 13.47 -14.26 72.18
C PHE A 153 12.00 -14.63 72.44
N THR A 154 11.19 -14.57 71.40
CA THR A 154 9.81 -15.06 71.35
C THR A 154 9.58 -15.93 70.11
N GLU A 155 8.56 -16.78 70.14
CA GLU A 155 8.26 -17.73 69.03
C GLU A 155 8.13 -17.05 67.66
N ASN A 156 7.56 -15.83 67.61
CA ASN A 156 7.41 -15.06 66.37
C ASN A 156 8.74 -14.57 65.77
N ASP A 157 9.80 -14.44 66.57
CA ASP A 157 11.12 -13.98 66.09
C ASP A 157 11.81 -15.05 65.23
N ASP A 158 11.47 -16.33 65.45
CA ASP A 158 12.03 -17.47 64.72
C ASP A 158 11.76 -17.37 63.22
N LEU A 159 10.57 -16.88 62.85
CA LEU A 159 10.16 -16.69 61.46
C LEU A 159 11.08 -15.72 60.71
N TRP A 160 11.57 -14.68 61.39
CA TRP A 160 12.44 -13.67 60.80
C TRP A 160 13.92 -14.06 60.87
N LEU A 161 14.35 -14.72 61.93
CA LEU A 161 15.74 -15.19 62.08
C LEU A 161 16.10 -16.35 61.15
N ARG A 162 15.12 -17.16 60.72
CA ARG A 162 15.33 -18.22 59.71
C ARG A 162 15.45 -17.69 58.27
N LYS A 163 15.02 -16.44 58.01
CA LYS A 163 15.11 -15.84 56.67
C LYS A 163 16.54 -15.43 56.38
N ASN A 164 17.17 -16.11 55.43
CA ASN A 164 18.49 -15.74 54.92
C ASN A 164 18.44 -14.50 53.99
N LYS A 165 17.25 -14.14 53.51
CA LYS A 165 16.99 -13.00 52.62
C LYS A 165 15.64 -12.40 52.98
N ILE A 166 15.59 -11.08 53.18
CA ILE A 166 14.35 -10.31 53.35
C ILE A 166 14.15 -9.48 52.09
N GLN A 167 13.06 -9.73 51.37
CA GLN A 167 12.78 -9.16 50.04
C GLN A 167 11.34 -8.65 49.92
N GLY A 168 11.09 -7.79 48.93
CA GLY A 168 9.76 -7.26 48.65
C GLY A 168 9.16 -6.48 49.82
N GLN A 169 7.86 -6.68 50.05
CA GLN A 169 7.11 -5.97 51.10
C GLN A 169 7.61 -6.29 52.52
N GLU A 170 8.24 -7.46 52.71
CA GLU A 170 8.79 -7.90 53.99
C GLU A 170 9.92 -6.98 54.46
N ILE A 171 10.61 -6.27 53.56
CA ILE A 171 11.63 -5.27 53.90
C ILE A 171 11.01 -4.14 54.74
N LEU A 172 9.84 -3.63 54.32
CA LEU A 172 9.16 -2.55 55.04
C LEU A 172 8.61 -3.04 56.37
N GLU A 173 8.05 -4.24 56.40
CA GLU A 173 7.56 -4.86 57.63
C GLU A 173 8.70 -5.06 58.64
N PHE A 174 9.84 -5.57 58.18
CA PHE A 174 11.03 -5.77 59.01
C PHE A 174 11.54 -4.45 59.60
N LEU A 175 11.73 -3.42 58.78
CA LEU A 175 12.29 -2.14 59.23
C LEU A 175 11.29 -1.30 60.07
N ARG A 176 9.98 -1.37 59.79
CA ARG A 176 8.97 -0.58 60.52
C ARG A 176 8.49 -1.22 61.81
N ALA A 177 8.37 -2.55 61.84
CA ALA A 177 7.71 -3.26 62.93
C ALA A 177 8.67 -4.15 63.72
N ILE A 178 9.43 -5.00 63.04
CA ILE A 178 10.21 -6.07 63.69
C ILE A 178 11.50 -5.53 64.32
N LEU A 179 12.31 -4.81 63.56
CA LEU A 179 13.58 -4.25 64.05
C LEU A 179 13.40 -3.33 65.27
N PRO A 180 12.42 -2.40 65.29
CA PRO A 180 12.17 -1.58 66.50
C PRO A 180 11.68 -2.40 67.70
N GLN A 181 10.86 -3.44 67.48
CA GLN A 181 10.43 -4.35 68.56
C GLN A 181 11.60 -5.12 69.15
N TRP A 182 12.52 -5.57 68.31
CA TRP A 182 13.76 -6.24 68.73
C TRP A 182 14.64 -5.30 69.56
N GLN A 183 14.85 -4.07 69.09
CA GLN A 183 15.63 -3.07 69.83
C GLN A 183 15.01 -2.72 71.20
N ARG A 184 13.69 -2.55 71.28
CA ARG A 184 12.99 -2.25 72.56
C ARG A 184 13.16 -3.36 73.60
N ARG A 185 13.27 -4.61 73.17
CA ARG A 185 13.50 -5.78 74.05
C ARG A 185 14.99 -6.03 74.33
N SER A 186 15.88 -5.11 73.94
CA SER A 186 17.34 -5.26 74.04
C SER A 186 17.89 -6.48 73.30
N PHE A 187 17.24 -6.86 72.19
CA PHE A 187 17.73 -7.92 71.31
C PHE A 187 19.01 -7.43 70.60
N PRO A 188 20.08 -8.24 70.51
CA PRO A 188 21.38 -7.80 69.98
C PRO A 188 21.38 -7.77 68.44
N VAL A 189 20.74 -6.75 67.87
CA VAL A 189 20.60 -6.54 66.43
C VAL A 189 21.03 -5.13 66.03
N GLN A 190 21.72 -5.02 64.91
CA GLN A 190 22.00 -3.76 64.24
C GLN A 190 21.56 -3.85 62.77
N SER A 191 21.06 -2.76 62.22
CA SER A 191 20.77 -2.63 60.80
C SER A 191 21.60 -1.50 60.24
N GLU A 192 22.36 -1.78 59.19
CA GLU A 192 23.04 -0.75 58.40
C GLU A 192 22.03 -0.02 57.50
N VAL A 193 20.88 -0.63 57.21
CA VAL A 193 19.80 -0.02 56.43
C VAL A 193 18.84 0.74 57.35
N VAL A 194 18.63 2.02 57.07
CA VAL A 194 17.70 2.90 57.78
C VAL A 194 16.54 3.26 56.87
N LEU A 195 15.31 3.12 57.37
CA LEU A 195 14.12 3.59 56.67
C LEU A 195 13.91 5.08 56.97
N GLU A 196 14.05 5.90 55.93
CA GLU A 196 13.82 7.34 56.01
C GLU A 196 12.34 7.67 55.74
N ALA A 197 11.80 8.63 56.48
CA ALA A 197 10.40 9.06 56.36
C ALA A 197 10.18 10.02 55.17
N GLU A 198 11.20 10.80 54.81
CA GLU A 198 11.13 11.76 53.72
C GLU A 198 11.61 11.13 52.40
N PRO A 199 11.01 11.51 51.25
CA PRO A 199 11.36 10.92 49.97
C PRO A 199 12.76 11.33 49.50
N ALA A 200 13.31 10.54 48.57
CA ALA A 200 14.61 10.77 47.94
C ALA A 200 14.68 12.06 47.12
N CYS A 201 13.58 12.39 46.46
CA CYS A 201 13.45 13.54 45.59
C CYS A 201 12.05 14.15 45.73
N THR A 202 11.96 15.46 45.67
CA THR A 202 10.71 16.18 45.45
C THR A 202 10.88 17.07 44.24
N ILE A 203 9.94 17.00 43.29
CA ILE A 203 9.93 17.89 42.13
C ILE A 203 8.84 18.95 42.35
N LYS A 204 9.22 20.22 42.29
CA LYS A 204 8.30 21.33 42.45
C LYS A 204 8.06 22.01 41.11
N ILE A 205 6.80 22.11 40.69
CA ILE A 205 6.41 22.89 39.51
C ILE A 205 6.26 24.35 39.95
N ASN A 206 7.15 25.22 39.48
CA ASN A 206 7.23 26.62 39.89
C ASN A 206 6.34 27.52 39.02
N ARG A 207 6.49 27.45 37.69
CA ARG A 207 5.75 28.31 36.76
C ARG A 207 5.41 27.57 35.47
N VAL A 208 4.16 27.71 35.03
CA VAL A 208 3.61 27.15 33.79
C VAL A 208 3.34 28.31 32.81
N LEU A 209 4.11 28.37 31.71
CA LEU A 209 3.92 29.33 30.61
C LEU A 209 3.29 28.63 29.39
N ILE A 210 3.04 29.35 28.30
CA ILE A 210 2.39 28.80 27.10
C ILE A 210 3.26 27.75 26.39
N ASP A 211 4.59 27.94 26.39
CA ASP A 211 5.55 27.09 25.66
C ASP A 211 6.62 26.46 26.57
N SER A 212 6.58 26.72 27.87
CA SER A 212 7.61 26.24 28.81
C SER A 212 7.08 26.02 30.22
N VAL A 213 7.59 24.99 30.88
CA VAL A 213 7.29 24.70 32.29
C VAL A 213 8.59 24.69 33.08
N THR A 214 8.66 25.49 34.13
CA THR A 214 9.82 25.52 35.03
C THR A 214 9.56 24.64 36.25
N CYS A 215 10.49 23.72 36.48
CA CYS A 215 10.46 22.76 37.56
C CYS A 215 11.75 22.90 38.39
N GLU A 216 11.68 22.56 39.66
CA GLU A 216 12.83 22.49 40.56
C GLU A 216 12.93 21.06 41.09
N ALA A 217 14.06 20.40 40.86
CA ALA A 217 14.35 19.09 41.43
C ALA A 217 15.11 19.27 42.75
N LEU A 218 14.60 18.69 43.84
CA LEU A 218 15.23 18.72 45.15
C LEU A 218 15.62 17.30 45.57
N TRP A 219 16.87 16.93 45.32
CA TRP A 219 17.45 15.65 45.72
C TRP A 219 17.97 15.70 47.15
N ARG A 220 17.58 14.72 47.97
CA ARG A 220 18.10 14.50 49.34
C ARG A 220 19.16 13.41 49.40
N VAL A 221 19.22 12.58 48.35
CA VAL A 221 20.18 11.49 48.19
C VAL A 221 20.93 11.66 46.88
N ASN A 222 22.14 11.09 46.78
CA ASN A 222 22.92 11.15 45.55
C ASN A 222 22.25 10.30 44.45
N PRO A 223 21.77 10.91 43.34
CA PRO A 223 21.00 10.19 42.33
C PRO A 223 21.78 9.08 41.62
N GLY A 224 23.10 9.22 41.48
CA GLY A 224 23.96 8.22 40.85
C GLY A 224 24.17 6.96 41.68
N SER A 225 23.76 6.97 42.96
CA SER A 225 23.87 5.82 43.87
C SER A 225 22.54 5.08 44.09
N ILE A 226 21.49 5.49 43.38
CA ILE A 226 20.15 4.94 43.53
C ILE A 226 20.08 3.56 42.89
N ALA A 227 19.62 2.58 43.66
CA ALA A 227 19.24 1.26 43.16
C ALA A 227 17.74 1.00 43.37
N GLU A 228 17.09 0.48 42.32
CA GLU A 228 15.69 0.06 42.40
C GLU A 228 15.56 -1.36 42.98
N ILE A 229 14.48 -1.55 43.73
CA ILE A 229 14.09 -2.82 44.32
C ILE A 229 12.88 -3.34 43.52
N PRO A 230 13.04 -4.29 42.56
CA PRO A 230 11.97 -4.73 41.67
C PRO A 230 10.73 -5.25 42.40
N SER A 231 10.93 -5.86 43.56
CA SER A 231 9.89 -6.43 44.40
C SER A 231 9.15 -5.39 45.28
N LEU A 232 9.58 -4.11 45.26
CA LEU A 232 9.05 -3.05 46.12
C LEU A 232 8.90 -1.73 45.34
N ALA A 233 7.81 -1.61 44.59
CA ALA A 233 7.55 -0.44 43.74
C ALA A 233 7.42 0.86 44.54
N GLY A 234 8.14 1.90 44.11
CA GLY A 234 8.12 3.24 44.72
C GLY A 234 9.07 3.45 45.89
N TYR A 235 9.89 2.46 46.23
CA TYR A 235 10.99 2.58 47.19
C TYR A 235 12.32 2.35 46.50
N ILE A 236 13.31 3.14 46.89
CA ILE A 236 14.67 3.05 46.39
C ILE A 236 15.66 3.01 47.55
N ILE A 237 16.83 2.45 47.28
CA ILE A 237 17.94 2.47 48.23
C ILE A 237 19.10 3.29 47.67
N ALA A 238 19.63 4.18 48.50
CA ALA A 238 20.82 4.98 48.20
C ALA A 238 21.81 4.83 49.36
N GLY A 239 22.87 4.06 49.13
CA GLY A 239 23.80 3.65 50.19
C GLY A 239 23.10 2.82 51.28
N SER A 240 23.00 3.39 52.49
CA SER A 240 22.35 2.79 53.66
C SER A 240 20.90 3.26 53.87
N SER A 241 20.39 4.20 53.08
CA SER A 241 19.07 4.80 53.30
C SER A 241 18.03 4.22 52.34
N LEU A 242 17.00 3.58 52.89
CA LEU A 242 15.80 3.16 52.16
C LEU A 242 14.74 4.26 52.28
N CYS A 243 14.27 4.78 51.15
CA CYS A 243 13.29 5.87 51.12
C CYS A 243 12.35 5.73 49.94
N GLU A 244 11.23 6.46 49.99
CA GLU A 244 10.33 6.55 48.84
C GLU A 244 10.97 7.37 47.72
N GLY A 245 10.88 6.90 46.48
CA GLY A 245 11.45 7.59 45.34
C GLY A 245 11.43 6.76 44.06
N PHE A 246 12.12 7.28 43.05
CA PHE A 246 12.23 6.68 41.73
C PHE A 246 13.69 6.77 41.24
N ASN A 247 14.06 5.90 40.31
CA ASN A 247 15.36 6.01 39.65
C ASN A 247 15.27 6.91 38.41
N PRO A 248 16.04 8.01 38.32
CA PRO A 248 16.01 8.90 37.17
C PRO A 248 16.50 8.23 35.88
N ALA A 249 17.33 7.18 35.96
CA ALA A 249 17.85 6.47 34.78
C ALA A 249 16.77 5.68 34.00
N GLY A 250 15.63 5.38 34.62
CA GLY A 250 14.53 4.63 34.00
C GLY A 250 13.44 5.51 33.36
N LEU A 251 13.66 6.82 33.27
CA LEU A 251 12.69 7.78 32.75
C LEU A 251 12.98 8.15 31.30
N SER A 252 11.92 8.48 30.54
CA SER A 252 12.03 8.86 29.13
C SER A 252 12.55 10.28 28.89
N LEU A 253 12.60 11.12 29.92
CA LEU A 253 13.31 12.40 29.91
C LEU A 253 14.35 12.41 31.03
N GLN A 254 15.50 13.01 30.74
CA GLN A 254 16.57 13.18 31.71
C GLN A 254 16.20 14.28 32.71
N ILE A 255 15.86 13.87 33.93
CA ILE A 255 15.72 14.78 35.06
C ILE A 255 17.13 15.14 35.56
N PRO A 256 17.42 16.41 35.90
CA PRO A 256 18.73 16.81 36.39
C PRO A 256 19.16 15.97 37.60
N LEU A 257 20.41 15.49 37.59
CA LEU A 257 21.01 14.74 38.70
C LEU A 257 21.55 15.64 39.83
N GLN A 258 21.49 16.96 39.63
CA GLN A 258 21.82 17.96 40.64
C GLN A 258 20.55 18.69 41.04
N SER A 259 20.43 19.04 42.32
CA SER A 259 19.32 19.86 42.79
C SER A 259 19.38 21.24 42.16
N GLY A 260 18.27 21.70 41.58
CA GLY A 260 18.21 22.97 40.87
C GLY A 260 17.00 23.08 39.94
N GLU A 261 16.87 24.25 39.31
CA GLU A 261 15.81 24.52 38.35
C GLU A 261 16.13 23.94 36.96
N PHE A 262 15.12 23.41 36.31
CA PHE A 262 15.16 22.97 34.92
C PHE A 262 13.86 23.38 34.21
N THR A 263 13.95 23.57 32.90
CA THR A 263 12.82 24.02 32.08
C THR A 263 12.50 22.96 31.04
N LEU A 264 11.25 22.52 31.02
CA LEU A 264 10.69 21.69 29.96
C LEU A 264 10.17 22.59 28.84
N ARG A 265 10.49 22.28 27.59
CA ARG A 265 10.05 23.05 26.41
C ARG A 265 9.47 22.13 25.35
N GLY A 266 8.50 22.65 24.59
CA GLY A 266 7.91 21.89 23.48
C GLY A 266 7.33 20.54 23.92
N GLU A 267 7.61 19.48 23.16
CA GLU A 267 7.04 18.15 23.42
C GLU A 267 7.53 17.50 24.71
N GLU A 268 8.63 17.97 25.30
CA GLU A 268 9.12 17.52 26.62
C GLU A 268 8.04 17.69 27.69
N ILE A 269 7.19 18.73 27.55
CA ILE A 269 6.07 18.98 28.46
C ILE A 269 5.02 17.87 28.35
N ALA A 270 4.72 17.42 27.13
CA ALA A 270 3.76 16.36 26.87
C ALA A 270 4.29 14.98 27.30
N VAL A 271 5.56 14.69 26.99
CA VAL A 271 6.27 13.48 27.42
C VAL A 271 6.33 13.43 28.95
N PHE A 272 6.67 14.55 29.61
CA PHE A 272 6.67 14.65 31.06
C PHE A 272 5.28 14.34 31.64
N GLN A 273 4.21 14.91 31.09
CA GLN A 273 2.85 14.65 31.58
C GLN A 273 2.35 13.22 31.35
N ARG A 274 2.66 12.60 30.21
CA ARG A 274 2.09 11.29 29.85
C ARG A 274 2.95 10.11 30.30
N GLU A 275 4.27 10.22 30.20
CA GLU A 275 5.18 9.09 30.46
C GLU A 275 5.82 9.13 31.85
N ILE A 276 5.99 10.33 32.44
CA ILE A 276 6.73 10.53 33.70
C ILE A 276 5.80 10.85 34.87
N LEU A 277 4.91 11.83 34.73
CA LEU A 277 3.99 12.29 35.77
C LEU A 277 3.22 11.15 36.44
N PRO A 278 2.67 10.14 35.74
CA PRO A 278 1.95 9.03 36.38
C PRO A 278 2.86 8.18 37.29
N LYS A 279 4.15 8.06 36.95
CA LYS A 279 5.14 7.28 37.73
C LYS A 279 5.59 8.02 38.99
N ILE A 280 5.69 9.35 38.93
CA ILE A 280 6.28 10.16 40.00
C ILE A 280 5.29 11.12 40.70
N LYS A 281 3.98 11.02 40.41
CA LYS A 281 2.93 11.91 40.93
C LYS A 281 2.97 12.12 42.44
N LYS A 282 3.33 11.08 43.21
CA LYS A 282 3.41 11.11 44.67
C LYS A 282 4.48 12.09 45.21
N TRP A 283 5.49 12.41 44.41
CA TRP A 283 6.62 13.25 44.80
C TRP A 283 6.62 14.62 44.11
N ILE A 284 5.54 14.96 43.41
CA ILE A 284 5.41 16.27 42.76
C ILE A 284 4.58 17.21 43.64
N LYS A 285 5.05 18.45 43.76
CA LYS A 285 4.36 19.55 44.45
C LYS A 285 4.28 20.78 43.53
N GLY A 286 3.42 21.74 43.86
CA GLY A 286 3.27 23.00 43.10
C GLY A 286 2.09 22.96 42.13
N ASN A 287 2.20 23.71 41.03
CA ASN A 287 1.09 24.04 40.12
C ASN A 287 0.70 22.89 39.15
N LEU A 288 0.33 21.73 39.69
CA LEU A 288 -0.10 20.55 38.92
C LEU A 288 -1.40 20.77 38.15
N GLU A 289 -2.36 21.49 38.75
CA GLU A 289 -3.64 21.82 38.11
C GLU A 289 -3.43 22.74 36.91
N GLU A 290 -2.65 23.82 37.08
CA GLU A 290 -2.32 24.76 36.00
C GLU A 290 -1.55 24.07 34.84
N LEU A 291 -0.67 23.12 35.14
CA LEU A 291 0.02 22.30 34.14
C LEU A 291 -0.98 21.46 33.32
N SER A 292 -1.92 20.81 34.01
CA SER A 292 -2.92 19.94 33.39
C SER A 292 -3.93 20.72 32.56
N ASP A 293 -4.26 21.95 32.98
CA ASP A 293 -5.19 22.83 32.28
C ASP A 293 -4.57 23.46 31.02
N ARG A 294 -3.34 24.00 31.10
CA ARG A 294 -2.70 24.70 29.97
C ARG A 294 -2.05 23.79 28.94
N HIS A 295 -1.56 22.63 29.37
CA HIS A 295 -0.82 21.68 28.53
C HIS A 295 -1.46 20.30 28.52
N ARG A 296 -2.80 20.24 28.48
CA ARG A 296 -3.55 18.99 28.41
C ARG A 296 -3.06 18.10 27.26
N VAL A 297 -2.74 16.84 27.55
CA VAL A 297 -2.48 15.82 26.51
C VAL A 297 -3.79 15.12 26.17
N THR A 298 -4.20 15.13 24.91
CA THR A 298 -5.47 14.52 24.47
C THR A 298 -5.28 13.03 24.19
N GLU A 299 -6.12 12.17 24.79
CA GLU A 299 -5.93 10.70 24.73
C GLU A 299 -6.66 10.02 23.56
N ASN A 300 -7.70 10.64 22.98
CA ASN A 300 -8.41 10.24 21.74
C ASN A 300 -9.76 10.96 21.68
N ARG A 301 -9.82 12.20 21.17
CA ARG A 301 -11.11 12.87 20.87
C ARG A 301 -11.16 13.55 19.50
N GLY A 302 -10.03 13.55 18.80
CA GLY A 302 -9.94 14.04 17.43
C GLY A 302 -10.58 13.09 16.42
N GLY A 303 -11.13 13.67 15.36
CA GLY A 303 -11.65 12.93 14.22
C GLY A 303 -11.28 13.60 12.91
N LEU A 304 -10.94 12.80 11.90
CA LEU A 304 -10.87 13.30 10.53
C LEU A 304 -12.27 13.35 9.95
N ILE A 305 -12.62 14.51 9.40
CA ILE A 305 -13.89 14.76 8.73
C ILE A 305 -13.63 15.36 7.35
N LEU A 306 -14.55 15.12 6.43
CA LEU A 306 -14.61 15.86 5.17
C LEU A 306 -15.68 16.94 5.30
N SER A 307 -15.27 18.20 5.16
CA SER A 307 -16.17 19.34 5.17
C SER A 307 -16.44 19.80 3.76
N ILE A 308 -17.71 19.88 3.37
CA ILE A 308 -18.06 20.48 2.09
C ILE A 308 -18.16 21.99 2.25
N ALA A 309 -17.27 22.72 1.59
CA ALA A 309 -17.30 24.17 1.50
C ALA A 309 -17.94 24.58 0.17
N ARG A 310 -18.76 25.64 0.22
CA ARG A 310 -19.36 26.24 -0.97
C ARG A 310 -18.48 27.41 -1.43
N GLY A 311 -18.04 27.36 -2.68
CA GLY A 311 -17.41 28.47 -3.38
C GLY A 311 -18.36 29.11 -4.39
N GLU A 312 -17.99 30.25 -4.95
CA GLU A 312 -18.76 30.96 -5.97
C GLU A 312 -17.83 31.59 -7.01
N MET A 313 -18.21 31.50 -8.29
CA MET A 313 -17.54 32.20 -9.39
C MET A 313 -18.57 32.99 -10.20
N ASN A 314 -18.49 34.34 -10.16
CA ASN A 314 -19.41 35.25 -10.87
C ASN A 314 -20.91 34.96 -10.62
N GLY A 315 -21.33 34.63 -9.39
CA GLY A 315 -22.73 34.32 -9.09
C GLY A 315 -23.11 32.84 -9.18
N ILE A 316 -22.27 31.99 -9.78
CA ILE A 316 -22.51 30.55 -9.89
C ILE A 316 -21.73 29.80 -8.81
N GLY A 317 -22.44 29.03 -7.99
CA GLY A 317 -21.84 28.27 -6.91
C GLY A 317 -21.13 27.00 -7.37
N TYR A 318 -20.22 26.52 -6.53
CA TYR A 318 -19.60 25.20 -6.62
C TYR A 318 -19.31 24.66 -5.22
N ALA A 319 -19.04 23.36 -5.11
CA ALA A 319 -18.73 22.71 -3.83
C ALA A 319 -17.39 21.98 -3.88
N GLU A 320 -16.62 22.07 -2.80
CA GLU A 320 -15.31 21.42 -2.64
C GLU A 320 -15.25 20.67 -1.31
N ALA A 321 -14.64 19.49 -1.31
CA ALA A 321 -14.40 18.71 -0.11
C ALA A 321 -13.05 19.07 0.52
N ILE A 322 -13.08 19.61 1.74
CA ILE A 322 -11.89 19.97 2.51
C ILE A 322 -11.76 19.06 3.73
N PRO A 323 -10.68 18.26 3.85
CA PRO A 323 -10.38 17.45 5.01
C PRO A 323 -9.94 18.30 6.20
N TYR A 324 -10.61 18.09 7.33
CA TYR A 324 -10.29 18.71 8.61
C TYR A 324 -10.07 17.67 9.69
N PHE A 325 -9.13 17.96 10.57
CA PHE A 325 -9.06 17.36 11.89
C PHE A 325 -9.89 18.21 12.85
N VAL A 326 -10.81 17.58 13.57
CA VAL A 326 -11.68 18.25 14.56
C VAL A 326 -11.50 17.61 15.92
N GLU A 327 -11.17 18.43 16.91
CA GLU A 327 -11.08 18.03 18.32
C GLU A 327 -11.75 19.11 19.20
N GLY A 328 -12.86 18.74 19.86
CA GLY A 328 -13.66 19.71 20.62
C GLY A 328 -14.25 20.81 19.72
N ASN A 329 -13.88 22.07 19.97
CA ASN A 329 -14.27 23.23 19.15
C ASN A 329 -13.18 23.64 18.14
N GLU A 330 -12.01 22.99 18.18
CA GLU A 330 -10.88 23.31 17.31
C GLU A 330 -11.02 22.57 15.97
N ARG A 331 -10.76 23.29 14.87
CA ARG A 331 -10.86 22.77 13.50
C ARG A 331 -9.62 23.18 12.72
N ILE A 332 -8.80 22.20 12.34
CA ILE A 332 -7.52 22.41 11.65
C ILE A 332 -7.54 21.64 10.34
N LYS A 333 -7.03 22.20 9.25
CA LYS A 333 -6.90 21.46 7.99
C LYS A 333 -6.01 20.25 8.19
N ALA A 334 -6.45 19.08 7.70
CA ALA A 334 -5.70 17.85 7.87
C ALA A 334 -4.31 17.93 7.20
N GLU A 335 -4.20 18.65 6.08
CA GLU A 335 -2.94 18.90 5.38
C GLU A 335 -1.91 19.61 6.27
N ASP A 336 -2.32 20.69 6.95
CA ASP A 336 -1.42 21.47 7.83
C ASP A 336 -0.93 20.64 9.01
N LEU A 337 -1.78 19.75 9.52
CA LEU A 337 -1.43 18.85 10.62
C LEU A 337 -0.51 17.72 10.14
N SER A 338 -0.78 17.16 8.97
CA SER A 338 0.04 16.14 8.32
C SER A 338 1.47 16.63 8.06
N ARG A 339 1.65 17.88 7.61
CA ARG A 339 2.98 18.49 7.43
C ARG A 339 3.76 18.68 8.74
N LYS A 340 3.08 18.71 9.89
CA LYS A 340 3.73 18.79 11.21
C LYS A 340 4.17 17.41 11.74
N ILE A 341 3.73 16.32 11.13
CA ILE A 341 4.13 14.96 11.51
C ILE A 341 5.57 14.72 11.06
N GLN A 342 6.46 14.57 12.04
CA GLN A 342 7.87 14.26 11.87
C GLN A 342 8.20 12.98 12.63
N PRO A 343 9.23 12.22 12.25
CA PRO A 343 9.53 10.92 12.85
C PRO A 343 9.95 11.02 14.30
N ASP A 344 10.73 12.05 14.62
CA ASP A 344 11.31 12.24 15.96
C ASP A 344 10.29 12.84 16.94
N LYS A 345 9.18 13.38 16.43
CA LYS A 345 8.14 14.01 17.24
C LYS A 345 7.12 12.99 17.70
N LYS A 346 6.92 12.91 19.01
CA LYS A 346 5.86 12.09 19.62
C LYS A 346 4.56 12.86 19.77
N TYR A 347 4.63 14.18 19.91
CA TYR A 347 3.47 15.03 20.16
C TYR A 347 3.49 16.30 19.31
N ILE A 348 2.30 16.73 18.85
CA ILE A 348 2.09 17.99 18.14
C ILE A 348 1.25 18.92 19.02
N ARG A 349 1.66 20.19 19.09
CA ARG A 349 0.91 21.22 19.81
C ARG A 349 -0.29 21.69 18.99
N LEU A 350 -1.48 21.57 19.59
CA LEU A 350 -2.74 22.16 19.15
C LEU A 350 -3.15 23.27 20.14
N GLU A 351 -4.14 24.10 19.78
CA GLU A 351 -4.69 25.11 20.71
C GLU A 351 -5.33 24.43 21.92
N SER A 352 -6.02 23.32 21.71
CA SER A 352 -6.70 22.53 22.74
C SER A 352 -5.77 21.69 23.64
N GLY A 353 -4.50 21.50 23.26
CA GLY A 353 -3.60 20.59 23.97
C GLY A 353 -2.42 20.05 23.17
N TRP A 354 -1.92 18.90 23.58
CA TRP A 354 -0.91 18.11 22.90
C TRP A 354 -1.56 16.85 22.33
N CYS A 355 -1.46 16.67 21.01
CA CYS A 355 -1.98 15.50 20.30
C CYS A 355 -0.84 14.50 20.03
N PRO A 356 -0.99 13.22 20.40
CA PRO A 356 -0.01 12.19 20.06
C PRO A 356 0.03 11.94 18.55
N VAL A 357 1.22 11.91 17.95
CA VAL A 357 1.40 11.60 16.53
C VAL A 357 0.87 10.20 16.20
N GLU A 358 1.03 9.24 17.11
CA GLU A 358 0.50 7.89 16.95
C GLU A 358 -1.03 7.87 16.82
N SER A 359 -1.73 8.74 17.54
CA SER A 359 -3.19 8.87 17.42
C SER A 359 -3.60 9.43 16.06
N LEU A 360 -2.83 10.38 15.50
CA LEU A 360 -3.08 10.90 14.16
C LEU A 360 -2.84 9.84 13.08
N LYS A 361 -1.79 9.02 13.25
CA LYS A 361 -1.54 7.87 12.39
C LYS A 361 -2.68 6.85 12.48
N GLN A 362 -3.16 6.52 13.68
CA GLN A 362 -4.30 5.60 13.83
C GLN A 362 -5.58 6.12 13.17
N LEU A 363 -5.74 7.45 13.06
CA LEU A 363 -6.83 8.08 12.32
C LEU A 363 -6.62 8.05 10.79
N GLY A 364 -5.51 7.55 10.27
CA GLY A 364 -5.21 7.50 8.83
C GLY A 364 -4.42 8.69 8.29
N LEU A 365 -3.95 9.60 9.14
CA LEU A 365 -3.15 10.77 8.72
C LEU A 365 -1.65 10.39 8.60
N GLY A 366 -1.09 10.56 7.40
CA GLY A 366 0.33 10.36 7.11
C GLY A 366 1.13 11.66 7.20
N PRO A 367 2.45 11.63 6.97
CA PRO A 367 3.29 12.83 6.86
C PRO A 367 3.10 13.57 5.52
N MET A 368 3.79 14.70 5.33
CA MET A 368 3.92 15.43 4.05
C MET A 368 2.63 15.94 3.38
N GLY A 369 1.56 16.18 4.16
CA GLY A 369 0.27 16.58 3.59
C GLY A 369 -0.48 15.41 2.93
N ARG A 370 -0.23 14.18 3.38
CA ARG A 370 -0.80 12.94 2.82
C ARG A 370 -1.52 12.10 3.89
N LEU A 371 -2.38 11.20 3.43
CA LEU A 371 -2.89 10.09 4.23
C LEU A 371 -1.82 8.99 4.35
N ILE A 372 -2.07 7.98 5.20
CA ILE A 372 -1.16 6.84 5.39
C ILE A 372 -0.97 6.02 4.11
N ASP A 373 -1.97 5.98 3.22
CA ASP A 373 -1.87 5.32 1.93
C ASP A 373 -1.15 6.17 0.87
N GLY A 374 -0.59 7.32 1.25
CA GLY A 374 0.10 8.24 0.36
C GLY A 374 -0.82 9.18 -0.43
N THR A 375 -2.15 9.08 -0.28
CA THR A 375 -3.09 9.97 -0.96
C THR A 375 -2.87 11.43 -0.53
N ALA A 376 -2.69 12.33 -1.49
CA ALA A 376 -2.50 13.76 -1.23
C ALA A 376 -3.77 14.41 -0.66
N LEU A 377 -3.62 15.19 0.42
CA LEU A 377 -4.71 15.96 1.03
C LEU A 377 -4.96 17.31 0.34
N SER A 378 -4.03 17.75 -0.52
CA SER A 378 -4.08 19.01 -1.25
C SER A 378 -4.97 18.97 -2.50
N ASN A 379 -5.28 17.79 -3.03
CA ASN A 379 -6.19 17.61 -4.16
C ASN A 379 -7.66 17.66 -3.68
N TYR A 380 -8.10 18.83 -3.23
CA TYR A 380 -9.48 19.06 -2.81
C TYR A 380 -10.43 18.83 -4.00
N LEU A 381 -11.25 17.79 -3.91
CA LEU A 381 -12.13 17.35 -5.00
C LEU A 381 -13.29 18.35 -5.18
N ARG A 382 -13.45 18.88 -6.40
CA ARG A 382 -14.67 19.58 -6.80
C ARG A 382 -15.80 18.56 -6.97
N LEU A 383 -16.91 18.80 -6.29
CA LEU A 383 -18.06 17.89 -6.30
C LEU A 383 -18.82 17.98 -7.62
N SER A 384 -19.26 16.83 -8.13
CA SER A 384 -20.25 16.77 -9.20
C SER A 384 -21.65 17.11 -8.68
N ALA A 385 -22.56 17.44 -9.59
CA ALA A 385 -23.95 17.71 -9.24
C ALA A 385 -24.63 16.52 -8.52
N ALA A 386 -24.30 15.30 -8.93
CA ALA A 386 -24.80 14.08 -8.31
C ALA A 386 -24.29 13.92 -6.87
N GLU A 387 -23.00 14.19 -6.65
CA GLU A 387 -22.38 14.14 -5.33
C GLU A 387 -22.95 15.18 -4.36
N ILE A 388 -23.35 16.35 -4.86
CA ILE A 388 -24.03 17.36 -4.05
C ILE A 388 -25.41 16.85 -3.62
N LEU A 389 -26.19 16.30 -4.56
CA LEU A 389 -27.55 15.80 -4.29
C LEU A 389 -27.58 14.57 -3.38
N LEU A 390 -26.66 13.61 -3.59
CA LEU A 390 -26.47 12.42 -2.76
C LEU A 390 -25.73 12.73 -1.45
N ARG A 391 -25.12 13.92 -1.35
CA ARG A 391 -24.25 14.33 -0.24
C ARG A 391 -23.16 13.29 0.00
N GLY A 392 -22.42 12.99 -1.07
CA GLY A 392 -21.30 12.04 -1.08
C GLY A 392 -21.36 11.03 -2.24
N SER A 393 -20.32 10.21 -2.33
CA SER A 393 -20.10 9.13 -3.30
C SER A 393 -19.01 8.19 -2.77
N GLU A 394 -18.83 7.03 -3.42
CA GLU A 394 -17.77 6.07 -3.10
C GLU A 394 -16.36 6.67 -3.21
N ARG A 395 -16.20 7.75 -3.99
CA ARG A 395 -14.92 8.45 -4.14
C ARG A 395 -14.46 9.15 -2.85
N PHE A 396 -15.38 9.44 -1.93
CA PHE A 396 -15.05 9.97 -0.62
C PHE A 396 -14.74 8.89 0.41
N ASP A 397 -14.72 7.60 0.04
CA ASP A 397 -14.39 6.54 0.98
C ASP A 397 -12.91 6.62 1.41
N GLY A 398 -12.69 6.63 2.72
CA GLY A 398 -11.39 6.85 3.33
C GLY A 398 -11.46 6.83 4.85
N PRO A 399 -10.47 7.40 5.55
CA PRO A 399 -10.41 7.40 7.02
C PRO A 399 -11.39 8.38 7.68
N TRP A 400 -12.36 8.90 6.93
CA TRP A 400 -13.25 9.97 7.38
C TRP A 400 -14.35 9.42 8.29
N GLN A 401 -14.50 10.03 9.47
CA GLN A 401 -15.54 9.64 10.44
C GLN A 401 -16.92 10.11 10.01
N ARG A 402 -17.00 11.28 9.36
CA ARG A 402 -18.22 11.85 8.82
C ARG A 402 -17.95 12.83 7.68
N LEU A 403 -18.99 13.02 6.87
CA LEU A 403 -19.09 14.09 5.89
C LEU A 403 -19.95 15.21 6.48
N GLU A 404 -19.40 16.41 6.65
CA GLU A 404 -20.13 17.60 7.03
C GLU A 404 -20.60 18.33 5.78
N PHE A 405 -21.86 18.09 5.42
CA PHE A 405 -22.52 18.77 4.31
C PHE A 405 -23.40 19.90 4.85
N PRO A 406 -23.36 21.12 4.26
CA PRO A 406 -24.32 22.16 4.58
C PRO A 406 -25.76 21.68 4.35
N GLU A 407 -26.72 22.21 5.12
CA GLU A 407 -28.11 21.77 5.00
C GLU A 407 -28.68 22.13 3.62
N LEU A 408 -29.02 21.12 2.82
CA LEU A 408 -29.67 21.30 1.52
C LEU A 408 -31.18 21.32 1.72
N LYS A 409 -31.79 22.51 1.61
CA LYS A 409 -33.24 22.68 1.64
C LYS A 409 -33.78 22.88 0.23
N LEU A 410 -34.50 21.89 -0.26
CA LEU A 410 -35.39 22.13 -1.40
C LEU A 410 -36.59 22.95 -0.92
N PRO A 411 -37.07 23.92 -1.71
CA PRO A 411 -38.23 24.70 -1.33
C PRO A 411 -39.46 23.81 -1.18
N ALA A 412 -40.41 24.13 -0.31
CA ALA A 412 -41.61 23.33 -0.10
C ALA A 412 -42.75 24.17 0.50
N ASN A 413 -43.99 23.75 0.29
CA ASN A 413 -45.19 24.38 0.86
C ASN A 413 -45.34 25.89 0.55
N ALA A 414 -45.07 26.30 -0.70
CA ALA A 414 -45.27 27.67 -1.17
C ALA A 414 -46.09 27.70 -2.47
N ALA A 415 -46.50 28.89 -2.94
CA ALA A 415 -47.16 29.01 -4.24
C ALA A 415 -46.22 28.55 -5.39
N PRO A 416 -46.74 27.98 -6.49
CA PRO A 416 -45.91 27.42 -7.58
C PRO A 416 -44.82 28.36 -8.11
N GLY A 417 -45.14 29.64 -8.34
CA GLY A 417 -44.15 30.65 -8.77
C GLY A 417 -43.01 30.83 -7.76
N ARG A 418 -43.32 30.85 -6.46
CA ARG A 418 -42.29 30.96 -5.41
C ARG A 418 -41.44 29.69 -5.30
N ILE A 419 -42.05 28.51 -5.46
CA ILE A 419 -41.31 27.24 -5.51
C ILE A 419 -40.32 27.23 -6.67
N ALA A 420 -40.73 27.70 -7.86
CA ALA A 420 -39.87 27.79 -9.03
C ALA A 420 -38.69 28.75 -8.82
N ALA A 421 -38.92 29.96 -8.29
CA ALA A 421 -37.85 30.91 -7.96
C ALA A 421 -36.85 30.35 -6.94
N GLU A 422 -37.34 29.78 -5.82
CA GLU A 422 -36.48 29.23 -4.79
C GLU A 422 -35.69 28.01 -5.29
N HIS A 423 -36.26 27.22 -6.22
CA HIS A 423 -35.58 26.06 -6.84
C HIS A 423 -34.47 26.52 -7.79
N LEU A 424 -34.74 27.51 -8.65
CA LEU A 424 -33.71 28.10 -9.50
C LEU A 424 -32.56 28.70 -8.66
N LYS A 425 -32.89 29.39 -7.56
CA LYS A 425 -31.88 29.91 -6.64
C LYS A 425 -31.04 28.79 -6.03
N PHE A 426 -31.66 27.66 -5.65
CA PHE A 426 -30.95 26.48 -5.18
C PHE A 426 -29.98 25.92 -6.24
N LEU A 427 -30.43 25.75 -7.48
CA LEU A 427 -29.59 25.24 -8.58
C LEU A 427 -28.39 26.15 -8.86
N ILE A 428 -28.60 27.48 -8.90
CA ILE A 428 -27.55 28.47 -9.11
C ILE A 428 -26.54 28.47 -7.95
N GLN A 429 -27.03 28.42 -6.71
CA GLN A 429 -26.19 28.45 -5.52
C GLN A 429 -25.27 27.23 -5.39
N TRP A 430 -25.63 26.09 -5.97
CA TRP A 430 -24.85 24.86 -5.91
C TRP A 430 -24.22 24.47 -7.24
N GLY A 431 -24.50 25.21 -8.32
CA GLY A 431 -24.03 24.88 -9.66
C GLY A 431 -24.61 23.58 -10.21
N ILE A 432 -25.84 23.23 -9.82
CA ILE A 432 -26.51 21.99 -10.23
C ILE A 432 -27.28 22.24 -11.53
N PRO A 433 -26.94 21.57 -12.65
CA PRO A 433 -27.70 21.70 -13.89
C PRO A 433 -29.11 21.11 -13.71
N GLY A 434 -30.11 21.77 -14.29
CA GLY A 434 -31.50 21.37 -14.08
C GLY A 434 -32.51 22.45 -14.46
N GLY A 435 -33.67 22.48 -13.80
CA GLY A 435 -34.72 23.42 -14.16
C GLY A 435 -36.07 23.12 -13.52
N PHE A 436 -37.14 23.54 -14.19
CA PHE A 436 -38.50 23.23 -13.76
C PHE A 436 -39.46 23.06 -14.94
N THR A 437 -40.60 22.41 -14.70
CA THR A 437 -41.64 22.18 -15.71
C THR A 437 -42.76 23.22 -15.64
N GLY A 438 -43.22 23.73 -16.78
CA GLY A 438 -44.33 24.67 -16.86
C GLY A 438 -44.34 25.48 -18.15
N ALA A 439 -45.47 26.14 -18.45
CA ALA A 439 -45.54 27.06 -19.57
C ALA A 439 -44.82 28.37 -19.23
N PHE A 440 -44.09 28.95 -20.19
CA PHE A 440 -43.33 30.18 -19.97
C PHE A 440 -44.22 31.34 -19.48
N ALA A 441 -45.44 31.47 -20.01
CA ALA A 441 -46.39 32.51 -19.64
C ALA A 441 -46.75 32.51 -18.15
N ASP A 442 -46.76 31.33 -17.51
CA ASP A 442 -47.12 31.21 -16.09
C ASP A 442 -45.99 31.63 -15.15
N TYR A 443 -44.73 31.62 -15.63
CA TYR A 443 -43.52 31.82 -14.82
C TYR A 443 -42.64 32.98 -15.31
N GLU A 444 -43.11 33.77 -16.28
CA GLU A 444 -42.36 34.88 -16.86
C GLU A 444 -41.85 35.87 -15.78
N ILE A 445 -42.75 36.32 -14.91
CA ILE A 445 -42.45 37.25 -13.81
C ILE A 445 -41.43 36.63 -12.84
N THR A 446 -41.59 35.33 -12.54
CA THR A 446 -40.71 34.60 -11.63
C THR A 446 -39.27 34.53 -12.16
N LEU A 447 -39.11 34.25 -13.46
CA LEU A 447 -37.82 34.22 -14.13
C LEU A 447 -37.16 35.59 -14.16
N LEU A 448 -37.94 36.63 -14.47
CA LEU A 448 -37.47 38.02 -14.49
C LEU A 448 -36.96 38.46 -13.11
N GLU A 449 -37.71 38.19 -12.05
CA GLU A 449 -37.32 38.50 -10.67
C GLU A 449 -36.04 37.75 -10.25
N THR A 450 -35.94 36.46 -10.59
CA THR A 450 -34.77 35.63 -10.28
C THR A 450 -33.50 36.17 -10.96
N LEU A 451 -33.59 36.48 -12.25
CA LEU A 451 -32.46 37.04 -13.01
C LEU A 451 -32.10 38.45 -12.52
N THR A 452 -33.09 39.30 -12.24
CA THR A 452 -32.85 40.64 -11.70
C THR A 452 -32.14 40.58 -10.34
N GLY A 453 -32.54 39.64 -9.48
CA GLY A 453 -31.86 39.36 -8.22
C GLY A 453 -30.41 38.90 -8.45
N LEU A 454 -30.18 38.00 -9.40
CA LEU A 454 -28.86 37.48 -9.75
C LEU A 454 -27.92 38.57 -10.27
N PHE A 455 -28.38 39.48 -11.13
CA PHE A 455 -27.58 40.63 -11.60
C PHE A 455 -27.28 41.64 -10.49
N ARG A 456 -28.16 41.78 -9.50
CA ARG A 456 -27.92 42.63 -8.32
C ARG A 456 -26.89 42.02 -7.38
N GLU A 457 -26.98 40.72 -7.13
CA GLU A 457 -26.02 39.97 -6.28
C GLU A 457 -24.66 39.82 -6.98
N SER A 458 -24.64 39.64 -8.30
CA SER A 458 -23.44 39.43 -9.12
C SER A 458 -23.43 40.28 -10.40
N PRO A 459 -22.93 41.52 -10.35
CA PRO A 459 -22.94 42.46 -11.50
C PRO A 459 -22.09 42.02 -12.69
N LYS A 460 -21.16 41.08 -12.49
CA LYS A 460 -20.24 40.57 -13.51
C LYS A 460 -20.77 39.35 -14.26
N ILE A 461 -21.94 38.82 -13.89
CA ILE A 461 -22.47 37.60 -14.48
C ILE A 461 -22.89 37.81 -15.94
N ARG A 462 -22.61 36.81 -16.78
CA ARG A 462 -23.03 36.78 -18.17
C ARG A 462 -24.04 35.65 -18.41
N VAL A 463 -25.25 36.02 -18.82
CA VAL A 463 -26.37 35.08 -18.98
C VAL A 463 -26.83 35.05 -20.43
N LEU A 464 -26.95 33.86 -21.02
CA LEU A 464 -27.57 33.64 -22.32
C LEU A 464 -28.90 32.90 -22.16
N VAL A 465 -29.98 33.48 -22.69
CA VAL A 465 -31.31 32.85 -22.73
C VAL A 465 -31.62 32.47 -24.18
N VAL A 466 -31.94 31.20 -24.40
CA VAL A 466 -32.28 30.65 -25.72
C VAL A 466 -33.75 30.27 -25.77
N GLY A 467 -34.48 30.74 -26.78
CA GLY A 467 -35.92 30.49 -26.92
C GLY A 467 -36.48 30.85 -28.29
N LYS A 468 -37.68 30.33 -28.61
CA LYS A 468 -38.37 30.65 -29.87
C LYS A 468 -38.75 32.13 -29.92
N LYS A 469 -38.77 32.69 -31.14
CA LYS A 469 -39.17 34.10 -31.36
C LYS A 469 -40.55 34.43 -30.82
N THR A 470 -41.48 33.48 -30.88
CA THR A 470 -42.84 33.62 -30.32
C THR A 470 -42.84 33.85 -28.81
N LEU A 471 -41.92 33.23 -28.06
CA LEU A 471 -41.79 33.41 -26.61
C LEU A 471 -41.19 34.77 -26.27
N PHE A 472 -40.19 35.22 -27.02
CA PHE A 472 -39.61 36.55 -26.81
C PHE A 472 -40.58 37.69 -27.12
N SER A 473 -41.54 37.48 -28.02
CA SER A 473 -42.61 38.45 -28.29
C SER A 473 -43.67 38.50 -27.19
N GLN A 474 -43.74 37.49 -26.32
CA GLN A 474 -44.68 37.43 -25.19
C GLN A 474 -44.11 38.07 -23.91
N MET A 475 -42.81 38.39 -23.89
CA MET A 475 -42.15 39.01 -22.73
C MET A 475 -42.63 40.44 -22.51
N THR A 476 -42.86 40.79 -21.25
CA THR A 476 -43.23 42.11 -20.76
C THR A 476 -42.13 43.16 -21.02
N GLU A 477 -42.50 44.44 -21.06
CA GLU A 477 -41.56 45.56 -21.25
C GLU A 477 -40.43 45.61 -20.20
N GLN A 478 -40.66 45.04 -19.01
CA GLN A 478 -39.69 45.01 -17.92
C GLN A 478 -38.41 44.23 -18.25
N TRP A 479 -38.47 43.26 -19.17
CA TRP A 479 -37.27 42.55 -19.64
C TRP A 479 -36.30 43.49 -20.37
N GLN A 480 -36.78 44.55 -21.02
CA GLN A 480 -35.94 45.53 -21.72
C GLN A 480 -35.04 46.31 -20.76
N ALA A 481 -35.40 46.41 -19.48
CA ALA A 481 -34.61 47.10 -18.47
C ALA A 481 -33.32 46.34 -18.08
N ILE A 482 -33.31 45.01 -18.23
CA ILE A 482 -32.16 44.15 -17.91
C ILE A 482 -31.49 43.53 -19.15
N LEU A 483 -32.17 43.56 -20.30
CA LEU A 483 -31.69 43.02 -21.56
C LEU A 483 -30.52 43.86 -22.10
N SER A 484 -29.38 43.22 -22.29
CA SER A 484 -28.19 43.86 -22.86
C SER A 484 -28.17 43.78 -24.39
N ALA A 485 -28.57 42.64 -24.95
CA ALA A 485 -28.69 42.45 -26.40
C ALA A 485 -29.64 41.29 -26.76
N LYS A 486 -30.33 41.42 -27.89
CA LYS A 486 -31.22 40.38 -28.45
C LYS A 486 -30.80 40.06 -29.88
N TYR A 487 -30.74 38.76 -30.19
CA TYR A 487 -30.30 38.22 -31.48
C TYR A 487 -31.41 37.34 -32.06
N GLU A 488 -31.84 37.64 -33.28
CA GLU A 488 -32.90 36.89 -33.97
C GLU A 488 -32.40 36.09 -35.19
N GLY A 489 -31.13 36.27 -35.58
CA GLY A 489 -30.51 35.68 -36.78
C GLY A 489 -30.64 36.58 -38.01
N ASN A 490 -30.70 37.90 -37.80
CA ASN A 490 -31.00 38.88 -38.84
C ASN A 490 -29.81 39.85 -39.01
N LYS A 491 -29.66 40.48 -40.19
CA LYS A 491 -28.62 41.51 -40.43
C LYS A 491 -28.69 42.77 -39.53
N LYS A 492 -29.72 42.87 -38.68
CA LYS A 492 -29.92 43.96 -37.71
C LYS A 492 -29.47 43.59 -36.28
N ASP A 493 -28.96 42.38 -36.07
CA ASP A 493 -28.48 41.95 -34.76
C ASP A 493 -27.21 42.73 -34.36
N PRO A 494 -27.06 43.13 -33.09
CA PRO A 494 -25.92 43.91 -32.62
C PRO A 494 -24.63 43.08 -32.63
N GLU A 495 -23.46 43.73 -32.72
CA GLU A 495 -22.19 43.02 -32.53
C GLU A 495 -22.01 42.57 -31.07
N ILE A 496 -21.53 41.34 -30.88
CA ILE A 496 -21.23 40.79 -29.55
C ILE A 496 -19.98 41.49 -29.02
N LYS A 497 -20.15 42.26 -27.93
CA LYS A 497 -19.02 42.80 -27.17
C LYS A 497 -18.34 41.68 -26.38
N SER A 498 -17.02 41.54 -26.52
CA SER A 498 -16.22 40.57 -25.77
C SER A 498 -16.30 40.85 -24.26
N ASN A 499 -16.64 39.84 -23.47
CA ASN A 499 -16.64 39.88 -21.99
C ASN A 499 -17.56 40.90 -21.31
N ALA A 500 -18.59 41.42 -21.99
CA ALA A 500 -19.56 42.31 -21.36
C ALA A 500 -20.59 41.51 -20.52
N ALA A 501 -20.66 41.79 -19.22
CA ALA A 501 -21.68 41.24 -18.32
C ALA A 501 -23.08 41.71 -18.71
N GLY A 502 -24.10 40.91 -18.39
CA GLY A 502 -25.49 41.22 -18.71
C GLY A 502 -26.29 40.05 -19.29
N LEU A 503 -27.54 40.35 -19.65
CA LEU A 503 -28.50 39.38 -20.20
C LEU A 503 -28.52 39.44 -21.73
N TYR A 504 -28.32 38.29 -22.35
CA TYR A 504 -28.34 38.11 -23.81
C TYR A 504 -29.44 37.13 -24.17
N MET A 505 -30.21 37.44 -25.21
CA MET A 505 -31.26 36.57 -25.72
C MET A 505 -30.98 36.15 -27.15
N ALA A 506 -31.09 34.86 -27.46
CA ALA A 506 -30.86 34.33 -28.80
C ALA A 506 -31.97 33.38 -29.24
N THR A 507 -32.41 33.50 -30.49
CA THR A 507 -33.27 32.48 -31.09
C THR A 507 -32.43 31.29 -31.58
N PRO A 508 -33.02 30.09 -31.77
CA PRO A 508 -32.34 28.98 -32.44
C PRO A 508 -31.69 29.37 -33.76
N ASN A 509 -32.41 30.18 -34.56
CA ASN A 509 -31.91 30.73 -35.82
C ASN A 509 -30.72 31.69 -35.63
N ALA A 510 -30.68 32.45 -34.52
CA ALA A 510 -29.54 33.32 -34.21
C ALA A 510 -28.28 32.52 -33.86
N LEU A 511 -28.42 31.43 -33.10
CA LEU A 511 -27.30 30.54 -32.78
C LEU A 511 -26.70 29.89 -34.04
N GLU A 512 -27.54 29.55 -35.02
CA GLU A 512 -27.08 28.98 -36.30
C GLU A 512 -26.38 30.02 -37.19
N ASN A 513 -26.87 31.25 -37.22
CA ASN A 513 -26.35 32.28 -38.12
C ASN A 513 -25.24 33.15 -37.50
N TYR A 514 -25.01 33.04 -36.18
CA TYR A 514 -24.05 33.87 -35.45
C TYR A 514 -23.15 33.00 -34.55
N PRO A 515 -22.08 32.38 -35.11
CA PRO A 515 -21.17 31.52 -34.36
C PRO A 515 -20.51 32.20 -33.16
N GLY A 516 -20.40 33.53 -33.17
CA GLY A 516 -19.88 34.31 -32.03
C GLY A 516 -20.68 34.13 -30.74
N LEU A 517 -21.98 33.78 -30.80
CA LEU A 517 -22.79 33.46 -29.62
C LEU A 517 -22.39 32.11 -29.01
N SER A 518 -22.15 31.13 -29.87
CA SER A 518 -21.70 29.79 -29.50
C SER A 518 -20.27 29.77 -28.95
N ARG A 519 -19.37 30.57 -29.53
CA ARG A 519 -17.96 30.72 -29.13
C ARG A 519 -17.75 31.52 -27.85
N ALA A 520 -18.76 32.26 -27.41
CA ALA A 520 -18.69 33.05 -26.19
C ALA A 520 -18.75 32.16 -24.93
N LYS A 521 -17.96 32.52 -23.91
CA LYS A 521 -18.08 31.94 -22.57
C LYS A 521 -19.26 32.57 -21.83
N TRP A 522 -20.08 31.73 -21.23
CA TRP A 522 -21.27 32.10 -20.46
C TRP A 522 -21.13 31.62 -19.02
N ASP A 523 -21.60 32.40 -18.05
CA ASP A 523 -21.70 31.91 -16.66
C ASP A 523 -22.98 31.06 -16.51
N LEU A 524 -24.08 31.50 -17.13
CA LEU A 524 -25.37 30.80 -17.12
C LEU A 524 -25.97 30.72 -18.52
N LEU A 525 -26.32 29.51 -18.96
CA LEU A 525 -27.13 29.26 -20.15
C LEU A 525 -28.52 28.80 -19.73
N MET A 526 -29.57 29.50 -20.16
CA MET A 526 -30.95 29.16 -19.86
C MET A 526 -31.72 28.83 -21.15
N ILE A 527 -32.32 27.65 -21.22
CA ILE A 527 -33.03 27.16 -22.40
C ILE A 527 -34.53 27.11 -22.11
N LEU A 528 -35.31 27.90 -22.84
CA LEU A 528 -36.76 27.95 -22.71
C LEU A 528 -37.40 26.86 -23.59
N GLU A 529 -38.32 26.06 -23.03
CA GLU A 529 -38.91 24.88 -23.70
C GLU A 529 -37.85 23.89 -24.22
N ALA A 530 -36.89 23.51 -23.36
CA ALA A 530 -35.72 22.71 -23.76
C ALA A 530 -36.08 21.37 -24.42
N ASP A 531 -37.10 20.70 -23.91
CA ASP A 531 -37.66 19.44 -24.44
C ASP A 531 -38.36 19.60 -25.80
N ALA A 532 -38.92 20.78 -26.09
CA ALA A 532 -39.56 21.06 -27.38
C ALA A 532 -38.55 21.51 -28.44
N LEU A 533 -37.45 22.16 -28.02
CA LEU A 533 -36.38 22.63 -28.90
C LEU A 533 -35.43 21.51 -29.33
N LEU A 534 -35.15 20.55 -28.44
CA LEU A 534 -34.18 19.48 -28.67
C LEU A 534 -34.86 18.12 -28.70
N LYS A 535 -34.91 17.51 -29.89
CA LYS A 535 -35.50 16.17 -30.08
C LYS A 535 -34.46 15.07 -30.27
N SER A 536 -33.28 15.39 -30.82
CA SER A 536 -32.18 14.45 -31.07
C SER A 536 -30.81 15.12 -30.98
N SER A 537 -29.78 14.30 -30.72
CA SER A 537 -28.35 14.67 -30.72
C SER A 537 -27.76 14.93 -32.12
N THR A 538 -28.56 14.77 -33.18
CA THR A 538 -28.15 14.97 -34.58
C THR A 538 -28.55 16.34 -35.14
N SER A 539 -29.27 17.17 -34.37
CA SER A 539 -29.72 18.47 -34.85
C SER A 539 -28.60 19.53 -34.87
N LYS A 540 -28.62 20.43 -35.86
CA LYS A 540 -27.66 21.55 -35.94
C LYS A 540 -27.72 22.45 -34.70
N LEU A 541 -28.92 22.69 -34.20
CA LEU A 541 -29.15 23.43 -32.95
C LEU A 541 -28.49 22.76 -31.74
N TYR A 542 -28.51 21.42 -31.65
CA TYR A 542 -27.85 20.68 -30.58
C TYR A 542 -26.35 20.91 -30.57
N ASN A 543 -25.70 20.80 -31.73
CA ASN A 543 -24.27 21.09 -31.86
C ASN A 543 -24.00 22.52 -31.35
N ASN A 544 -24.68 23.52 -31.92
CA ASN A 544 -24.47 24.94 -31.57
C ASN A 544 -24.74 25.27 -30.09
N LEU A 545 -25.57 24.46 -29.40
CA LEU A 545 -25.86 24.61 -27.98
C LEU A 545 -24.85 23.91 -27.08
N ILE A 546 -24.38 22.71 -27.44
CA ILE A 546 -23.18 22.11 -26.82
C ILE A 546 -22.01 23.06 -26.97
N ALA A 547 -22.05 23.84 -28.05
CA ALA A 547 -21.02 24.76 -28.37
C ALA A 547 -20.82 25.88 -27.35
N CYS A 548 -21.95 26.32 -26.79
CA CYS A 548 -22.00 27.35 -25.78
C CYS A 548 -21.39 26.84 -24.48
N LYS A 549 -20.12 27.18 -24.23
CA LYS A 549 -19.49 26.83 -22.95
C LYS A 549 -20.08 27.66 -21.81
N ALA A 550 -20.92 27.01 -21.00
CA ALA A 550 -21.56 27.59 -19.83
C ALA A 550 -21.11 26.89 -18.54
N ARG A 551 -20.91 27.64 -17.46
CA ARG A 551 -20.62 27.06 -16.13
C ARG A 551 -21.83 26.33 -15.54
N LEU A 552 -23.02 26.79 -15.87
CA LEU A 552 -24.29 26.20 -15.46
C LEU A 552 -25.30 26.28 -16.61
N VAL A 553 -26.03 25.19 -16.83
CA VAL A 553 -27.14 25.12 -17.80
C VAL A 553 -28.44 24.88 -17.05
N LEU A 554 -29.42 25.76 -17.29
CA LEU A 554 -30.76 25.68 -16.72
C LEU A 554 -31.82 25.57 -17.82
N GLY A 555 -32.93 24.89 -17.55
CA GLY A 555 -34.01 24.67 -18.51
C GLY A 555 -35.40 24.98 -17.96
N LEU A 556 -36.27 25.50 -18.82
CA LEU A 556 -37.72 25.43 -18.65
C LEU A 556 -38.24 24.30 -19.54
N PHE A 557 -38.97 23.35 -18.97
CA PHE A 557 -39.46 22.17 -19.68
C PHE A 557 -40.97 22.23 -19.86
N SER A 558 -41.48 21.88 -21.04
CA SER A 558 -42.93 21.82 -21.29
C SER A 558 -43.60 20.65 -20.56
N GLY A 559 -42.85 19.56 -20.32
CA GLY A 559 -43.27 18.47 -19.45
C GLY A 559 -42.15 17.46 -19.18
N THR A 560 -42.51 16.34 -18.55
CA THR A 560 -41.58 15.24 -18.19
C THR A 560 -41.52 14.12 -19.23
N GLY A 561 -42.17 14.29 -20.39
CA GLY A 561 -42.28 13.27 -21.43
C GLY A 561 -40.94 12.83 -22.02
N PHE A 562 -39.91 13.71 -21.98
CA PHE A 562 -38.58 13.40 -22.49
C PHE A 562 -37.85 12.30 -21.71
N PHE A 563 -38.22 12.01 -20.45
CA PHE A 563 -37.67 10.87 -19.70
C PHE A 563 -37.99 9.52 -20.34
N LYS A 564 -39.04 9.43 -21.16
CA LYS A 564 -39.45 8.19 -21.83
C LYS A 564 -38.70 7.93 -23.15
N HIS A 565 -38.04 8.95 -23.70
CA HIS A 565 -37.39 8.88 -25.00
C HIS A 565 -35.86 8.93 -24.86
N GLN A 566 -35.21 7.79 -25.05
CA GLN A 566 -33.77 7.63 -24.81
C GLN A 566 -32.90 8.64 -25.58
N GLN A 567 -33.19 8.86 -26.87
CA GLN A 567 -32.44 9.80 -27.72
C GLN A 567 -32.53 11.26 -27.23
N SER A 568 -33.71 11.69 -26.79
CA SER A 568 -33.92 13.05 -26.28
C SER A 568 -33.28 13.23 -24.91
N LEU A 569 -33.35 12.20 -24.05
CA LEU A 569 -32.71 12.20 -22.74
C LEU A 569 -31.17 12.23 -22.86
N GLU A 570 -30.58 11.48 -23.79
CA GLU A 570 -29.14 11.48 -24.06
C GLU A 570 -28.65 12.84 -24.54
N ALA A 571 -29.36 13.47 -25.49
CA ALA A 571 -29.04 14.79 -25.99
C ALA A 571 -29.11 15.84 -24.86
N LEU A 572 -30.19 15.87 -24.08
CA LEU A 572 -30.32 16.83 -22.98
C LEU A 572 -29.28 16.57 -21.87
N SER A 573 -28.97 15.32 -21.54
CA SER A 573 -27.97 15.01 -20.51
C SER A 573 -26.59 15.50 -20.91
N THR A 574 -26.21 15.32 -22.17
CA THR A 574 -24.92 15.80 -22.70
C THR A 574 -24.85 17.33 -22.68
N LEU A 575 -25.90 18.01 -23.13
CA LEU A 575 -25.97 19.46 -23.14
C LEU A 575 -25.90 20.09 -21.74
N PHE A 576 -26.55 19.47 -20.76
CA PHE A 576 -26.55 19.94 -19.37
C PHE A 576 -25.31 19.48 -18.58
N GLY A 577 -24.41 18.69 -19.20
CA GLY A 577 -23.22 18.16 -18.52
C GLY A 577 -23.53 17.12 -17.44
N ILE A 578 -24.61 16.36 -17.58
CA ILE A 578 -25.10 15.40 -16.59
C ILE A 578 -24.55 13.99 -16.91
N GLN A 579 -23.71 13.48 -16.01
CA GLN A 579 -23.16 12.12 -16.07
C GLN A 579 -24.10 11.09 -15.40
N ASP A 580 -24.47 11.32 -14.13
CA ASP A 580 -25.46 10.51 -13.40
C ASP A 580 -26.88 11.02 -13.70
N ARG A 581 -27.50 10.38 -14.70
CA ARG A 581 -28.82 10.76 -15.22
C ARG A 581 -29.93 10.52 -14.20
N ASP A 582 -29.86 9.41 -13.46
CA ASP A 582 -30.95 8.96 -12.58
C ASP A 582 -31.13 9.90 -11.38
N THR A 583 -30.01 10.34 -10.81
CA THR A 583 -30.03 11.25 -9.65
C THR A 583 -30.29 12.69 -10.09
N VAL A 584 -29.49 13.21 -11.02
CA VAL A 584 -29.47 14.66 -11.30
C VAL A 584 -30.75 15.11 -11.98
N TRP A 585 -31.32 14.33 -12.91
CA TRP A 585 -32.58 14.74 -13.54
C TRP A 585 -33.76 14.72 -12.58
N LYS A 586 -33.85 13.70 -11.72
CA LYS A 586 -34.95 13.52 -10.77
C LYS A 586 -35.06 14.65 -9.76
N TYR A 587 -33.93 15.21 -9.33
CA TYR A 587 -33.89 16.27 -8.31
C TYR A 587 -33.52 17.65 -8.87
N GLY A 588 -32.89 17.70 -10.04
CA GLY A 588 -32.52 18.92 -10.75
C GLY A 588 -33.69 19.53 -11.50
N VAL A 589 -34.61 18.73 -12.06
CA VAL A 589 -35.85 19.21 -12.70
C VAL A 589 -37.03 19.07 -11.76
N ARG A 590 -37.68 20.19 -11.46
CA ARG A 590 -38.79 20.23 -10.50
C ARG A 590 -40.13 20.54 -11.16
N ASN A 591 -41.19 19.86 -10.73
CA ASN A 591 -42.55 20.31 -10.99
C ASN A 591 -43.00 21.27 -9.87
N PRO A 592 -43.30 22.55 -10.16
CA PRO A 592 -43.69 23.51 -9.12
C PRO A 592 -45.03 23.20 -8.43
N TYR A 593 -45.86 22.31 -9.01
CA TYR A 593 -47.11 21.85 -8.41
C TYR A 593 -46.94 20.67 -7.45
N GLU A 594 -45.75 20.07 -7.36
CA GLU A 594 -45.48 19.01 -6.39
C GLU A 594 -45.27 19.60 -4.99
N GLU A 595 -46.07 19.13 -4.03
CA GLU A 595 -46.09 19.68 -2.67
C GLU A 595 -44.78 19.43 -1.92
N ARG A 596 -44.16 18.24 -2.09
CA ARG A 596 -42.90 17.86 -1.41
C ARG A 596 -42.07 16.89 -2.22
N VAL A 597 -40.79 17.23 -2.39
CA VAL A 597 -39.74 16.34 -2.90
C VAL A 597 -38.68 16.22 -1.82
N ALA A 598 -38.46 15.01 -1.31
CA ALA A 598 -37.38 14.74 -0.37
C ALA A 598 -36.10 14.40 -1.13
N LEU A 599 -34.98 15.01 -0.75
CA LEU A 599 -33.66 14.65 -1.27
C LEU A 599 -33.36 13.17 -0.99
N PRO A 600 -32.56 12.50 -1.84
CA PRO A 600 -32.21 11.10 -1.65
C PRO A 600 -31.48 10.91 -0.31
N PRO A 601 -31.50 9.72 0.31
CA PRO A 601 -30.76 9.49 1.55
C PRO A 601 -29.28 9.83 1.34
N ALA A 602 -28.67 10.49 2.33
CA ALA A 602 -27.27 10.85 2.26
C ALA A 602 -26.40 9.60 2.10
N TYR A 603 -25.38 9.69 1.24
CA TYR A 603 -24.39 8.64 1.07
C TYR A 603 -23.74 8.30 2.42
N ARG A 604 -23.58 7.01 2.70
CA ARG A 604 -22.91 6.53 3.90
C ARG A 604 -21.49 6.12 3.54
N LEU A 605 -20.54 6.88 4.08
CA LEU A 605 -19.11 6.58 3.97
C LEU A 605 -18.83 5.14 4.39
N ARG A 606 -18.11 4.40 3.55
CA ARG A 606 -17.57 3.09 3.91
C ARG A 606 -16.23 3.33 4.58
N GLN A 607 -16.13 2.98 5.86
CA GLN A 607 -14.87 3.03 6.57
C GLN A 607 -13.94 1.95 6.00
N LYS A 608 -12.85 2.36 5.36
CA LYS A 608 -11.76 1.43 5.03
C LYS A 608 -11.08 1.06 6.35
N PRO A 609 -11.04 -0.23 6.75
CA PRO A 609 -10.36 -0.61 7.99
C PRO A 609 -8.88 -0.24 7.88
N VAL A 610 -8.41 0.61 8.79
CA VAL A 610 -6.97 0.84 9.00
C VAL A 610 -6.43 -0.46 9.58
N SER A 611 -5.72 -1.24 8.77
CA SER A 611 -5.13 -2.52 9.15
C SER A 611 -3.91 -2.31 10.06
N GLY A 612 -4.17 -1.85 11.29
CA GLY A 612 -3.17 -1.52 12.29
C GLY A 612 -3.59 -1.94 13.71
N GLY A 613 -4.25 -3.09 13.85
CA GLY A 613 -4.64 -3.61 15.15
C GLY A 613 -5.09 -5.06 15.07
N LYS A 614 -4.17 -6.01 15.34
CA LYS A 614 -4.57 -7.38 15.69
C LYS A 614 -5.31 -7.33 17.04
N THR A 615 -6.62 -7.26 17.04
CA THR A 615 -7.44 -7.68 18.17
C THR A 615 -7.76 -9.18 18.00
N PRO A 616 -7.44 -10.05 18.98
CA PRO A 616 -7.74 -11.47 18.89
C PRO A 616 -9.22 -11.73 19.16
N GLY A 617 -9.90 -12.42 18.23
CA GLY A 617 -11.12 -13.16 18.49
C GLY A 617 -12.43 -12.38 18.36
N GLY A 618 -13.08 -12.50 17.21
CA GLY A 618 -14.50 -12.20 17.02
C GLY A 618 -14.94 -12.62 15.61
N PRO A 619 -15.87 -13.58 15.45
CA PRO A 619 -16.33 -13.98 14.12
C PRO A 619 -17.09 -12.82 13.48
N ALA A 620 -16.76 -12.52 12.22
CA ALA A 620 -17.45 -11.52 11.42
C ALA A 620 -18.95 -11.87 11.33
N GLU A 621 -19.79 -10.97 11.84
CA GLU A 621 -21.25 -11.04 11.67
C GLU A 621 -21.60 -10.81 10.19
N PHE A 622 -21.99 -11.88 9.51
CA PHE A 622 -22.73 -11.80 8.26
C PHE A 622 -24.16 -11.33 8.56
N THR A 623 -24.49 -10.11 8.18
CA THR A 623 -25.88 -9.63 8.15
C THR A 623 -26.53 -10.04 6.83
N LEU A 624 -27.25 -11.17 6.86
CA LEU A 624 -28.16 -11.55 5.78
C LEU A 624 -29.43 -10.68 5.86
N ARG A 625 -29.70 -9.96 4.77
CA ARG A 625 -30.99 -9.27 4.54
C ARG A 625 -32.07 -10.33 4.32
N ASN A 626 -33.04 -10.41 5.24
CA ASN A 626 -34.24 -11.24 5.11
C ASN A 626 -35.15 -10.73 3.98
N ASP A 627 -35.59 -11.63 3.10
CA ASP A 627 -36.93 -11.59 2.51
C ASP A 627 -37.47 -13.01 2.22
N SER A 628 -38.40 -13.42 3.09
CA SER A 628 -39.54 -14.35 2.95
C SER A 628 -39.40 -15.85 2.58
N PRO A 629 -40.29 -16.73 3.11
CA PRO A 629 -40.07 -18.16 3.26
C PRO A 629 -40.83 -19.03 2.24
N GLY A 630 -40.19 -20.04 1.66
CA GLY A 630 -40.89 -21.04 0.85
C GLY A 630 -40.03 -22.18 0.33
N LYS A 631 -40.12 -23.34 1.00
CA LYS A 631 -39.71 -24.69 0.55
C LYS A 631 -38.21 -24.92 0.32
N ALA A 632 -37.48 -25.12 1.41
CA ALA A 632 -36.20 -25.84 1.38
C ALA A 632 -36.47 -27.35 1.22
N GLN A 633 -36.06 -27.93 0.08
CA GLN A 633 -35.74 -29.35 0.00
C GLN A 633 -34.31 -29.55 0.54
N PRO A 634 -34.04 -30.60 1.33
CA PRO A 634 -32.70 -30.82 1.87
C PRO A 634 -31.76 -31.26 0.74
N ILE A 635 -30.77 -30.42 0.44
CA ILE A 635 -29.59 -30.80 -0.34
C ILE A 635 -28.79 -31.79 0.53
N PRO A 636 -28.40 -32.97 0.03
CA PRO A 636 -27.66 -33.94 0.82
C PRO A 636 -26.28 -33.37 1.21
N LEU A 637 -25.83 -33.66 2.44
CA LEU A 637 -24.52 -33.24 2.93
C LEU A 637 -23.42 -33.67 1.95
N ARG A 638 -22.82 -32.67 1.28
CA ARG A 638 -21.52 -32.86 0.60
C ARG A 638 -20.52 -33.19 1.70
N THR A 639 -19.95 -34.39 1.64
CA THR A 639 -18.85 -34.78 2.51
C THR A 639 -17.65 -33.91 2.14
N GLU A 640 -17.48 -32.80 2.85
CA GLU A 640 -16.24 -32.02 2.81
C GLU A 640 -15.14 -32.92 3.39
N GLN A 641 -14.36 -33.56 2.52
CA GLN A 641 -13.06 -34.04 2.91
C GLN A 641 -12.21 -32.81 3.23
N LYS A 642 -11.82 -32.67 4.50
CA LYS A 642 -10.85 -31.66 4.94
C LYS A 642 -9.60 -31.74 4.06
N VAL A 643 -9.41 -30.73 3.23
CA VAL A 643 -8.21 -30.52 2.41
C VAL A 643 -7.03 -30.29 3.37
N GLN A 644 -5.95 -31.04 3.19
CA GLN A 644 -4.67 -30.74 3.83
C GLN A 644 -4.07 -29.52 3.15
N VAL A 645 -4.04 -28.38 3.85
CA VAL A 645 -3.24 -27.22 3.47
C VAL A 645 -1.78 -27.56 3.75
N ALA A 646 -0.98 -27.75 2.72
CA ALA A 646 0.47 -27.80 2.86
C ALA A 646 0.99 -26.35 2.83
N THR A 647 1.20 -25.76 3.99
CA THR A 647 2.03 -24.55 4.12
C THR A 647 3.48 -24.95 3.88
N ALA A 648 4.06 -24.54 2.75
CA ALA A 648 5.50 -24.62 2.56
C ALA A 648 6.14 -23.51 3.42
N GLU A 649 6.55 -23.84 4.64
CA GLU A 649 7.49 -23.02 5.42
C GLU A 649 8.90 -23.18 4.81
N GLY A 650 9.08 -22.60 3.62
CA GLY A 650 10.40 -22.29 3.07
C GLY A 650 10.83 -20.91 3.57
N ASN A 651 12.12 -20.59 3.43
CA ASN A 651 12.77 -19.31 3.80
C ASN A 651 12.24 -18.05 3.05
N LEU A 652 11.00 -18.07 2.57
CA LEU A 652 10.31 -16.98 1.90
C LEU A 652 9.42 -16.26 2.92
N ASP A 653 9.71 -14.99 3.15
CA ASP A 653 9.09 -14.09 4.13
C ASP A 653 7.61 -13.70 3.81
N PHE A 654 6.91 -14.56 3.05
CA PHE A 654 5.55 -14.41 2.52
C PHE A 654 4.73 -15.67 2.78
N SER A 655 3.43 -15.53 3.02
CA SER A 655 2.50 -16.66 3.05
C SER A 655 2.07 -17.02 1.62
N PHE A 656 2.80 -17.92 0.98
CA PHE A 656 2.28 -18.63 -0.19
C PHE A 656 1.39 -19.78 0.32
N SER A 657 0.16 -19.87 -0.18
CA SER A 657 -0.69 -21.03 0.07
C SER A 657 -1.08 -21.68 -1.24
N ILE A 658 -0.80 -22.99 -1.34
CA ILE A 658 -1.29 -23.81 -2.44
C ILE A 658 -2.66 -24.33 -2.01
N GLU A 659 -3.71 -23.84 -2.65
CA GLU A 659 -5.06 -24.38 -2.47
C GLU A 659 -5.33 -25.41 -3.57
N ILE A 660 -5.69 -26.63 -3.14
CA ILE A 660 -6.09 -27.71 -4.04
C ILE A 660 -7.61 -27.78 -4.00
N SER A 661 -8.25 -27.10 -4.95
CA SER A 661 -9.68 -27.22 -5.19
C SER A 661 -9.94 -28.44 -6.07
N THR A 662 -10.48 -29.51 -5.49
CA THR A 662 -11.00 -30.64 -6.29
C THR A 662 -12.33 -30.24 -6.91
N SER A 663 -12.29 -29.46 -7.98
CA SER A 663 -13.41 -29.32 -8.91
C SER A 663 -13.15 -30.24 -10.10
N ASN A 664 -13.99 -31.26 -10.28
CA ASN A 664 -14.08 -31.99 -11.54
C ASN A 664 -14.61 -31.04 -12.62
N SER A 665 -13.71 -30.33 -13.29
CA SER A 665 -14.01 -29.53 -14.46
C SER A 665 -12.84 -29.58 -15.42
N TYR A 666 -13.10 -30.21 -16.57
CA TYR A 666 -12.42 -30.12 -17.85
C TYR A 666 -10.88 -30.22 -17.83
N THR A 667 -10.43 -31.44 -18.07
CA THR A 667 -9.11 -31.74 -18.66
C THR A 667 -8.87 -30.83 -19.86
N GLY A 668 -7.90 -29.94 -19.75
CA GLY A 668 -7.36 -29.21 -20.89
C GLY A 668 -6.89 -30.19 -21.96
N TYR A 669 -6.96 -29.75 -23.22
CA TYR A 669 -6.78 -30.44 -24.50
C TYR A 669 -5.52 -31.32 -24.70
N TYR A 670 -4.68 -31.54 -23.67
CA TYR A 670 -3.36 -32.16 -23.82
C TYR A 670 -3.09 -33.26 -22.79
N ASN A 671 -2.69 -34.42 -23.29
CA ASN A 671 -2.40 -35.60 -22.47
C ASN A 671 -1.00 -35.48 -21.83
N GLY A 672 -0.81 -34.52 -20.90
CA GLY A 672 0.45 -34.30 -20.17
C GLY A 672 0.96 -35.55 -19.45
N GLU A 673 0.06 -36.47 -19.10
CA GLU A 673 0.40 -37.81 -18.60
C GLU A 673 1.14 -38.65 -19.63
N SER A 674 0.73 -38.60 -20.90
CA SER A 674 1.37 -39.34 -22.00
C SER A 674 2.80 -38.84 -22.21
N PHE A 675 2.98 -37.52 -22.28
CA PHE A 675 4.31 -36.92 -22.38
C PHE A 675 5.20 -37.31 -21.19
N LEU A 676 4.69 -37.25 -19.96
CA LEU A 676 5.47 -37.63 -18.77
C LEU A 676 5.90 -39.11 -18.81
N GLN A 677 5.02 -40.01 -19.24
CA GLN A 677 5.36 -41.42 -19.36
C GLN A 677 6.46 -41.67 -20.39
N GLU A 678 6.39 -41.00 -21.55
CA GLU A 678 7.44 -41.06 -22.58
C GLU A 678 8.75 -40.46 -22.08
N ALA A 679 8.70 -39.28 -21.45
CA ALA A 679 9.87 -38.61 -20.90
C ALA A 679 10.61 -39.47 -19.86
N LYS A 680 9.86 -40.15 -18.97
CA LYS A 680 10.43 -41.08 -17.99
C LYS A 680 11.10 -42.29 -18.64
N LYS A 681 10.55 -42.83 -19.74
CA LYS A 681 11.18 -43.92 -20.50
C LYS A 681 12.46 -43.48 -21.19
N LEU A 682 12.47 -42.25 -21.73
CA LEU A 682 13.54 -41.71 -22.56
C LEU A 682 14.57 -40.90 -21.75
N VAL A 683 14.44 -40.79 -20.43
CA VAL A 683 15.30 -39.96 -19.58
C VAL A 683 16.80 -40.32 -19.69
N GLY A 684 17.11 -41.61 -19.84
CA GLY A 684 18.46 -42.13 -19.97
C GLY A 684 18.97 -42.24 -21.42
N HIS A 685 18.13 -41.92 -22.41
CA HIS A 685 18.50 -42.03 -23.83
C HIS A 685 19.47 -40.91 -24.23
N VAL A 686 20.57 -41.28 -24.89
CA VAL A 686 21.60 -40.34 -25.35
C VAL A 686 22.01 -40.75 -26.75
N GLU A 687 22.13 -39.78 -27.64
CA GLU A 687 22.55 -39.99 -29.02
C GLU A 687 23.99 -39.53 -29.25
N SER A 688 24.65 -40.18 -30.22
CA SER A 688 25.95 -39.71 -30.73
C SER A 688 25.79 -38.43 -31.54
N LYS A 689 26.90 -37.75 -31.89
CA LYS A 689 26.87 -36.45 -32.60
C LYS A 689 25.95 -36.50 -33.81
N ALA A 690 24.81 -35.81 -33.71
CA ALA A 690 23.79 -35.73 -34.73
C ALA A 690 23.88 -34.42 -35.52
N ARG A 691 23.32 -34.40 -36.73
CA ARG A 691 23.18 -33.19 -37.53
C ARG A 691 21.99 -32.38 -37.01
N PHE A 692 22.16 -31.06 -36.88
CA PHE A 692 21.05 -30.15 -36.57
C PHE A 692 19.98 -30.20 -37.66
N ILE A 693 18.73 -30.34 -37.23
CA ILE A 693 17.55 -30.29 -38.10
C ILE A 693 16.58 -29.27 -37.51
N PRO A 694 16.11 -28.30 -38.30
CA PRO A 694 15.17 -27.31 -37.80
C PRO A 694 13.87 -27.94 -37.28
N PHE A 695 13.34 -27.39 -36.21
CA PHE A 695 12.12 -27.85 -35.55
C PHE A 695 11.35 -26.68 -34.96
N MET A 696 10.11 -26.51 -35.42
CA MET A 696 9.20 -25.47 -34.98
C MET A 696 7.85 -26.13 -34.66
N SER A 697 7.41 -25.96 -33.43
CA SER A 697 6.12 -26.42 -32.92
C SER A 697 5.75 -25.58 -31.69
N TYR A 698 4.46 -25.28 -31.54
CA TYR A 698 3.94 -24.39 -30.49
C TYR A 698 3.92 -25.08 -29.10
N TRP A 699 3.52 -26.36 -29.03
CA TRP A 699 3.66 -27.22 -27.84
C TRP A 699 4.51 -28.45 -28.17
N PRO A 700 5.83 -28.29 -28.25
CA PRO A 700 6.68 -29.35 -28.75
C PRO A 700 6.76 -30.51 -27.75
N THR A 701 6.51 -31.72 -28.24
CA THR A 701 6.63 -33.00 -27.51
C THR A 701 7.41 -34.00 -28.36
N TYR A 702 7.76 -35.18 -27.82
CA TYR A 702 8.47 -36.21 -28.58
C TYR A 702 7.72 -36.67 -29.84
N SER A 703 6.39 -36.74 -29.79
CA SER A 703 5.54 -37.17 -30.91
C SER A 703 5.50 -36.15 -32.05
N SER A 704 5.82 -34.88 -31.76
CA SER A 704 5.90 -33.82 -32.78
C SER A 704 7.22 -33.80 -33.56
N MET A 705 8.19 -34.66 -33.20
CA MET A 705 9.51 -34.71 -33.84
C MET A 705 9.62 -35.89 -34.82
N SER A 706 10.29 -35.68 -35.96
CA SER A 706 10.78 -36.77 -36.82
C SER A 706 11.87 -37.59 -36.12
N ALA A 707 12.17 -38.79 -36.64
CA ALA A 707 13.22 -39.64 -36.07
C ALA A 707 14.60 -38.95 -36.08
N GLU A 708 14.90 -38.17 -37.12
CA GLU A 708 16.16 -37.42 -37.22
C GLU A 708 16.16 -36.20 -36.29
N GLN A 709 15.02 -35.52 -36.11
CA GLN A 709 14.86 -34.44 -35.14
C GLN A 709 15.02 -34.95 -33.69
N GLN A 710 14.50 -36.15 -33.38
CA GLN A 710 14.72 -36.80 -32.09
C GLN A 710 16.20 -37.12 -31.86
N LYS A 711 16.91 -37.61 -32.89
CA LYS A 711 18.37 -37.86 -32.79
C LYS A 711 19.14 -36.59 -32.44
N TRP A 712 18.80 -35.47 -33.08
CA TRP A 712 19.37 -34.18 -32.72
C TRP A 712 19.03 -33.78 -31.28
N TYR A 713 17.75 -33.84 -30.89
CA TYR A 713 17.30 -33.48 -29.55
C TYR A 713 18.04 -34.25 -28.46
N PHE A 714 18.17 -35.57 -28.58
CA PHE A 714 18.83 -36.39 -27.56
C PHE A 714 20.34 -36.18 -27.49
N TYR A 715 20.99 -35.84 -28.62
CA TYR A 715 22.38 -35.41 -28.61
C TYR A 715 22.52 -34.04 -27.89
N TRP A 716 21.72 -33.06 -28.30
CA TRP A 716 21.73 -31.70 -27.75
C TRP A 716 21.43 -31.69 -26.24
N ARG A 717 20.36 -32.38 -25.81
CA ARG A 717 19.99 -32.55 -24.39
C ARG A 717 21.13 -33.17 -23.58
N GLY A 718 21.83 -34.15 -24.16
CA GLY A 718 22.99 -34.77 -23.54
C GLY A 718 24.19 -33.81 -23.38
N GLN A 719 24.32 -32.79 -24.23
CA GLN A 719 25.31 -31.72 -24.07
C GLN A 719 24.87 -30.71 -23.01
N VAL A 720 23.60 -30.29 -23.02
CA VAL A 720 23.05 -29.34 -22.04
C VAL A 720 23.17 -29.87 -20.62
N ARG A 721 22.86 -31.16 -20.39
CA ARG A 721 23.05 -31.80 -19.07
C ARG A 721 24.52 -31.89 -18.61
N LYS A 722 25.49 -31.64 -19.50
CA LYS A 722 26.92 -31.53 -19.17
C LYS A 722 27.38 -30.08 -18.99
N GLY A 723 26.46 -29.11 -19.05
CA GLY A 723 26.76 -27.68 -18.99
C GLY A 723 27.26 -27.07 -20.30
N LEU A 724 27.07 -27.77 -21.44
CA LEU A 724 27.40 -27.26 -22.76
C LEU A 724 26.11 -26.84 -23.48
N TYR A 725 26.05 -25.61 -24.02
CA TYR A 725 24.83 -25.03 -24.61
C TYR A 725 24.93 -24.75 -26.13
N PRO A 726 25.00 -25.78 -27.00
CA PRO A 726 25.05 -25.61 -28.46
C PRO A 726 23.82 -24.89 -29.03
N ASP A 727 23.98 -24.26 -30.19
CA ASP A 727 22.85 -23.65 -30.91
C ASP A 727 21.79 -24.69 -31.29
N THR A 728 20.52 -24.34 -31.09
CA THR A 728 19.36 -25.19 -31.37
C THR A 728 18.11 -24.33 -31.49
N ASP A 729 17.03 -24.85 -32.10
CA ASP A 729 15.76 -24.14 -32.17
C ASP A 729 15.00 -24.10 -30.84
N LEU A 730 14.22 -23.02 -30.66
CA LEU A 730 13.43 -22.73 -29.46
C LEU A 730 12.49 -23.88 -29.06
N SER A 731 11.88 -24.58 -30.03
CA SER A 731 10.98 -25.70 -29.74
C SER A 731 11.69 -26.89 -29.09
N TYR A 732 12.99 -27.12 -29.36
CA TYR A 732 13.76 -28.14 -28.63
C TYR A 732 14.02 -27.74 -27.18
N ILE A 733 14.24 -26.44 -26.94
CA ILE A 733 14.43 -25.89 -25.58
C ILE A 733 13.18 -26.13 -24.75
N PHE A 734 11.99 -25.83 -25.30
CA PHE A 734 10.72 -26.04 -24.59
C PHE A 734 10.45 -27.49 -24.24
N VAL A 735 10.82 -28.47 -25.09
CA VAL A 735 10.66 -29.90 -24.73
C VAL A 735 11.47 -30.24 -23.48
N HIS A 736 12.71 -29.74 -23.39
CA HIS A 736 13.54 -29.99 -22.23
C HIS A 736 13.06 -29.20 -20.99
N VAL A 737 12.53 -27.99 -21.16
CA VAL A 737 11.86 -27.26 -20.09
C VAL A 737 10.67 -28.04 -19.54
N TYR A 738 9.84 -28.64 -20.41
CA TYR A 738 8.72 -29.48 -19.98
C TYR A 738 9.19 -30.75 -19.25
N GLU A 739 10.30 -31.38 -19.67
CA GLU A 739 10.90 -32.46 -18.89
C GLU A 739 11.21 -32.00 -17.44
N LEU A 740 11.87 -30.85 -17.29
CA LEU A 740 12.31 -30.33 -15.99
C LEU A 740 11.14 -29.87 -15.12
N ILE A 741 10.14 -29.16 -15.68
CA ILE A 741 8.91 -28.77 -14.98
C ILE A 741 8.21 -30.00 -14.39
N ASN A 742 8.20 -31.13 -15.11
CA ASN A 742 7.65 -32.39 -14.64
C ASN A 742 8.63 -33.24 -13.79
N ASN A 743 9.76 -32.67 -13.35
CA ASN A 743 10.80 -33.34 -12.56
C ASN A 743 11.44 -34.57 -13.24
N VAL A 744 11.55 -34.58 -14.58
CA VAL A 744 12.20 -35.66 -15.33
C VAL A 744 13.68 -35.35 -15.53
N GLY A 745 14.55 -36.28 -15.14
CA GLY A 745 16.01 -36.09 -15.22
C GLY A 745 16.58 -35.24 -14.09
N VAL A 746 15.80 -35.03 -13.02
CA VAL A 746 16.12 -34.20 -11.85
C VAL A 746 16.38 -35.08 -10.63
N LEU A 747 17.43 -34.80 -9.84
CA LEU A 747 17.73 -35.56 -8.61
C LEU A 747 16.89 -35.13 -7.41
N ARG A 748 16.73 -33.81 -7.24
CA ARG A 748 15.91 -33.15 -6.20
C ARG A 748 15.34 -31.86 -6.78
N PRO A 749 14.20 -31.34 -6.31
CA PRO A 749 13.63 -30.12 -6.89
C PRO A 749 14.60 -28.95 -7.01
N GLN A 750 15.46 -28.72 -6.01
CA GLN A 750 16.50 -27.68 -6.09
C GLN A 750 17.44 -27.82 -7.30
N ASP A 751 17.76 -29.05 -7.70
CA ASP A 751 18.57 -29.35 -8.88
C ASP A 751 17.80 -29.06 -10.18
N GLY A 752 16.51 -29.38 -10.23
CA GLY A 752 15.65 -29.05 -11.36
C GLY A 752 15.46 -27.54 -11.54
N TYR A 753 15.30 -26.81 -10.42
CA TYR A 753 15.28 -25.34 -10.44
C TYR A 753 16.57 -24.76 -11.01
N ARG A 754 17.74 -25.24 -10.56
CA ARG A 754 19.04 -24.81 -11.09
C ARG A 754 19.18 -25.11 -12.58
N GLN A 755 18.81 -26.31 -13.03
CA GLN A 755 18.86 -26.67 -14.45
C GLN A 755 17.94 -25.78 -15.32
N LEU A 756 16.73 -25.45 -14.84
CA LEU A 756 15.82 -24.51 -15.50
C LEU A 756 16.42 -23.10 -15.56
N PHE A 757 17.03 -22.65 -14.47
CA PHE A 757 17.68 -21.33 -14.39
C PHE A 757 18.88 -21.25 -15.34
N ASP A 758 19.72 -22.28 -15.40
CA ASP A 758 20.88 -22.29 -16.29
C ASP A 758 20.47 -22.35 -17.77
N LEU A 759 19.41 -23.10 -18.10
CA LEU A 759 18.81 -23.08 -19.45
C LEU A 759 18.36 -21.68 -19.84
N TRP A 760 17.67 -21.00 -18.93
CA TRP A 760 17.20 -19.64 -19.15
C TRP A 760 18.37 -18.68 -19.41
N ILE A 761 19.34 -18.60 -18.50
CA ILE A 761 20.47 -17.68 -18.60
C ILE A 761 21.32 -17.91 -19.86
N ASN A 762 21.56 -19.16 -20.25
CA ASN A 762 22.44 -19.46 -21.38
C ASN A 762 21.77 -19.29 -22.76
N TYR A 763 20.44 -19.28 -22.85
CA TYR A 763 19.72 -19.13 -24.13
C TYR A 763 18.93 -17.83 -24.28
N ARG A 764 18.67 -17.08 -23.20
CA ARG A 764 17.80 -15.88 -23.25
C ARG A 764 18.27 -14.77 -24.18
N GLU A 765 19.59 -14.53 -24.32
CA GLU A 765 20.10 -13.54 -25.30
C GLU A 765 19.78 -13.94 -26.75
N ARG A 766 19.87 -15.24 -27.05
CA ARG A 766 19.54 -15.80 -28.38
C ARG A 766 18.03 -15.87 -28.61
N TYR A 767 17.27 -16.14 -27.55
CA TYR A 767 15.82 -16.28 -27.59
C TYR A 767 15.15 -15.44 -26.49
N PRO A 768 14.97 -14.12 -26.71
CA PRO A 768 14.34 -13.22 -25.73
C PRO A 768 12.91 -13.62 -25.35
N LYS A 769 12.24 -14.43 -26.17
CA LYS A 769 10.92 -15.00 -25.86
C LYS A 769 10.92 -15.85 -24.59
N LEU A 770 12.05 -16.44 -24.20
CA LEU A 770 12.18 -17.25 -22.99
C LEU A 770 11.84 -16.46 -21.72
N ASP A 771 12.12 -15.15 -21.69
CA ASP A 771 11.84 -14.29 -20.53
C ASP A 771 10.33 -14.20 -20.22
N HIS A 772 9.43 -14.40 -21.20
CA HIS A 772 7.97 -14.38 -20.97
C HIS A 772 7.45 -15.61 -20.25
N TYR A 773 8.16 -16.74 -20.35
CA TYR A 773 7.68 -18.03 -19.84
C TYR A 773 8.48 -18.47 -18.62
N LEU A 774 9.82 -18.47 -18.74
CA LEU A 774 10.68 -19.06 -17.72
C LEU A 774 10.72 -18.26 -16.42
N VAL A 775 10.48 -16.95 -16.44
CA VAL A 775 10.43 -16.12 -15.22
C VAL A 775 9.31 -16.58 -14.29
N ASP A 776 8.09 -16.68 -14.82
CA ASP A 776 6.93 -17.13 -14.05
C ASP A 776 7.03 -18.62 -13.73
N TRP A 777 7.51 -19.45 -14.66
CA TRP A 777 7.67 -20.88 -14.40
C TRP A 777 8.77 -21.19 -13.38
N LEU A 778 9.86 -20.42 -13.30
CA LEU A 778 10.88 -20.55 -12.25
C LEU A 778 10.28 -20.24 -10.88
N MET A 779 9.47 -19.18 -10.79
CA MET A 779 8.75 -18.82 -9.57
C MET A 779 7.72 -19.87 -9.18
N ASP A 780 6.89 -20.33 -10.12
CA ASP A 780 5.94 -21.41 -9.93
C ASP A 780 6.64 -22.69 -9.44
N TYR A 781 7.78 -23.04 -10.03
CA TYR A 781 8.56 -24.21 -9.67
C TYR A 781 9.13 -24.10 -8.26
N ALA A 782 9.66 -22.94 -7.89
CA ALA A 782 10.18 -22.69 -6.55
C ALA A 782 9.08 -22.82 -5.49
N VAL A 783 7.91 -22.21 -5.74
CA VAL A 783 6.74 -22.26 -4.83
C VAL A 783 6.16 -23.67 -4.75
N MET A 784 5.95 -24.33 -5.89
CA MET A 784 5.36 -25.67 -5.97
C MET A 784 6.18 -26.74 -5.26
N PHE A 785 7.51 -26.64 -5.31
CA PHE A 785 8.40 -27.68 -4.78
C PHE A 785 9.24 -27.25 -3.58
N GLY A 786 9.01 -26.05 -3.03
CA GLY A 786 9.72 -25.54 -1.85
C GLY A 786 11.22 -25.39 -2.07
N CYS A 787 11.63 -24.86 -3.22
CA CYS A 787 13.05 -24.64 -3.51
C CYS A 787 13.59 -23.41 -2.76
N ASP A 788 14.81 -23.53 -2.23
CA ASP A 788 15.55 -22.40 -1.68
C ASP A 788 16.03 -21.54 -2.85
N SER A 789 15.25 -20.51 -3.18
CA SER A 789 15.57 -19.53 -4.22
C SER A 789 15.28 -18.13 -3.73
N ASP A 790 16.09 -17.16 -4.15
CA ASP A 790 15.78 -15.76 -3.97
C ASP A 790 15.00 -15.27 -5.21
N PRO A 791 13.72 -14.91 -5.10
CA PRO A 791 12.97 -14.29 -6.19
C PRO A 791 13.67 -13.07 -6.76
N LEU A 792 14.42 -12.29 -5.96
CA LEU A 792 15.17 -11.13 -6.44
C LEU A 792 16.26 -11.53 -7.44
N GLN A 793 16.85 -12.72 -7.30
CA GLN A 793 17.89 -13.19 -8.21
C GLN A 793 17.39 -13.35 -9.64
N ILE A 794 16.12 -13.74 -9.85
CA ILE A 794 15.54 -13.82 -11.19
C ILE A 794 15.40 -12.40 -11.78
N TYR A 795 14.99 -11.42 -10.97
CA TYR A 795 14.73 -10.07 -11.43
C TYR A 795 15.98 -9.21 -11.60
N GLU A 796 17.03 -9.44 -10.81
CA GLU A 796 18.35 -8.84 -11.02
C GLU A 796 18.96 -9.23 -12.36
N GLN A 797 18.67 -10.45 -12.84
CA GLN A 797 19.19 -10.96 -14.11
C GLN A 797 18.34 -10.53 -15.31
N LEU A 798 17.10 -10.06 -15.11
CA LEU A 798 16.20 -9.69 -16.20
C LEU A 798 16.62 -8.39 -16.89
N ASP A 799 17.14 -8.53 -18.11
CA ASP A 799 17.43 -7.44 -19.04
C ASP A 799 16.12 -6.95 -19.71
N THR A 800 15.43 -6.10 -18.96
CA THR A 800 14.65 -4.95 -19.41
C THR A 800 13.69 -5.02 -20.62
N ARG A 801 13.02 -6.13 -21.01
CA ARG A 801 12.00 -6.02 -22.10
C ARG A 801 10.62 -6.66 -21.89
N ASN A 802 10.44 -7.70 -21.05
CA ASN A 802 9.22 -8.53 -21.17
C ASN A 802 8.63 -9.16 -19.88
N ALA A 803 8.83 -8.59 -18.69
CA ALA A 803 8.36 -9.25 -17.46
C ALA A 803 6.90 -8.93 -17.09
N ASN A 804 5.90 -9.33 -17.89
CA ASN A 804 4.49 -9.28 -17.45
C ASN A 804 4.23 -10.38 -16.41
N SER A 805 4.88 -10.28 -15.26
CA SER A 805 4.81 -11.29 -14.21
C SER A 805 3.69 -10.99 -13.24
N VAL A 806 2.96 -12.04 -12.87
CA VAL A 806 1.96 -12.02 -11.79
C VAL A 806 2.61 -11.71 -10.42
N TYR A 807 3.92 -11.85 -10.30
CA TYR A 807 4.66 -11.72 -9.05
C TYR A 807 5.22 -10.31 -8.77
N LEU A 808 5.05 -9.33 -9.67
CA LEU A 808 5.66 -7.99 -9.56
C LEU A 808 5.38 -7.30 -8.22
N ASP A 809 4.12 -7.28 -7.78
CA ASP A 809 3.73 -6.65 -6.51
C ASP A 809 4.33 -7.36 -5.28
N THR A 810 4.51 -8.68 -5.37
CA THR A 810 5.15 -9.48 -4.32
C THR A 810 6.64 -9.13 -4.22
N ILE A 811 7.28 -8.88 -5.36
CA ILE A 811 8.68 -8.49 -5.43
C ILE A 811 8.90 -7.07 -4.90
N LEU A 812 8.03 -6.13 -5.24
CA LEU A 812 8.08 -4.76 -4.71
C LEU A 812 8.01 -4.74 -3.19
N THR A 813 7.19 -5.62 -2.60
CA THR A 813 7.13 -5.80 -1.15
C THR A 813 8.47 -6.26 -0.56
N ARG A 814 9.28 -7.02 -1.29
CA ARG A 814 10.63 -7.46 -0.86
C ARG A 814 11.68 -6.35 -1.00
N TYR A 815 11.59 -5.53 -2.04
CA TYR A 815 12.42 -4.33 -2.19
C TYR A 815 12.25 -3.38 -1.00
N ASN A 816 11.03 -3.29 -0.44
CA ASN A 816 10.76 -2.49 0.74
C ASN A 816 11.57 -2.94 1.98
N LYS A 817 11.70 -4.26 2.20
CA LYS A 817 12.39 -4.83 3.37
C LYS A 817 13.92 -4.91 3.24
N SER A 818 14.43 -5.02 2.01
CA SER A 818 15.84 -5.36 1.74
C SER A 818 16.75 -4.13 1.56
N GLY A 819 16.16 -2.93 1.60
CA GLY A 819 16.81 -1.69 1.15
C GLY A 819 16.77 -1.61 -0.37
N ILE A 820 16.23 -0.52 -0.91
CA ILE A 820 16.11 -0.32 -2.36
C ILE A 820 17.50 -0.01 -2.91
N TYR A 821 18.23 -1.03 -3.35
CA TYR A 821 19.45 -0.84 -4.13
C TYR A 821 19.07 -0.92 -5.61
N ARG A 822 18.60 0.24 -6.11
CA ARG A 822 18.33 0.56 -7.52
C ARG A 822 17.20 -0.24 -8.20
N PHE A 823 16.04 0.41 -8.38
CA PHE A 823 15.02 -0.12 -9.30
C PHE A 823 15.54 -0.11 -10.74
N PRO A 824 15.40 -1.22 -11.49
CA PRO A 824 15.66 -1.20 -12.92
C PRO A 824 14.76 -0.19 -13.63
N LEU A 825 15.27 0.46 -14.70
CA LEU A 825 14.54 1.49 -15.43
C LEU A 825 13.17 1.01 -15.95
N GLU A 826 13.04 -0.26 -16.34
CA GLU A 826 11.77 -0.85 -16.78
C GLU A 826 10.75 -1.06 -15.66
N LEU A 827 11.23 -1.36 -14.46
CA LEU A 827 10.35 -1.44 -13.31
C LEU A 827 9.80 -0.05 -12.99
N ILE A 828 10.66 0.96 -13.06
CA ILE A 828 10.29 2.38 -12.91
C ILE A 828 9.26 2.78 -13.97
N ASN A 829 9.50 2.44 -15.23
CA ASN A 829 8.57 2.72 -16.33
C ASN A 829 7.18 2.11 -16.09
N ARG A 830 7.10 0.87 -15.58
CA ARG A 830 5.83 0.21 -15.27
C ARG A 830 5.11 0.75 -14.05
N LEU A 831 5.87 1.27 -13.10
CA LEU A 831 5.33 1.96 -11.93
C LEU A 831 4.97 3.41 -12.22
N SER A 832 5.21 3.91 -13.44
CA SER A 832 4.87 5.25 -13.88
C SER A 832 3.71 5.24 -14.87
N ASP A 833 2.97 6.35 -14.93
CA ASP A 833 1.98 6.63 -15.98
C ASP A 833 2.63 7.25 -17.23
N TYR A 834 3.93 7.54 -17.19
CA TYR A 834 4.71 8.09 -18.30
C TYR A 834 5.64 7.04 -18.89
N ASN A 835 5.59 6.86 -20.22
CA ASN A 835 6.45 5.89 -20.89
C ASN A 835 7.82 6.48 -21.24
N LEU A 836 8.79 6.18 -20.39
CA LEU A 836 10.18 6.60 -20.51
C LEU A 836 10.83 6.20 -21.83
N PHE A 837 10.56 4.98 -22.31
CA PHE A 837 11.20 4.44 -23.51
C PHE A 837 10.65 5.02 -24.81
N ARG A 838 9.53 5.72 -24.72
CA ARG A 838 8.96 6.48 -25.83
C ARG A 838 9.29 7.96 -25.78
N SER A 839 9.97 8.42 -24.72
CA SER A 839 10.47 9.79 -24.67
C SER A 839 11.40 10.10 -25.84
N LYS A 840 11.17 11.22 -26.54
CA LYS A 840 12.09 11.68 -27.59
C LYS A 840 13.51 11.88 -27.07
N PHE A 841 13.62 12.48 -25.88
CA PHE A 841 14.91 12.66 -25.24
C PHE A 841 15.62 11.32 -25.04
N TYR A 842 14.91 10.27 -24.61
CA TYR A 842 15.47 8.93 -24.47
C TYR A 842 15.96 8.36 -25.80
N ASN A 843 15.14 8.42 -26.86
CA ASN A 843 15.42 7.80 -28.15
C ASN A 843 16.50 8.52 -28.97
N GLU A 844 16.72 9.81 -28.76
CA GLU A 844 17.67 10.59 -29.57
C GLU A 844 19.06 10.72 -28.93
N SER A 845 19.15 11.29 -27.72
CA SER A 845 20.44 11.72 -27.15
C SER A 845 20.59 11.50 -25.65
N GLY A 846 19.49 11.17 -24.97
CA GLY A 846 19.37 11.04 -23.53
C GLY A 846 19.41 9.60 -23.01
N GLN A 847 19.45 8.58 -23.87
CA GLN A 847 19.39 7.16 -23.46
C GLN A 847 20.33 6.82 -22.30
N ALA A 848 21.62 7.16 -22.43
CA ALA A 848 22.63 6.89 -21.42
C ALA A 848 22.38 7.67 -20.11
N LEU A 849 21.98 8.94 -20.22
CA LEU A 849 21.68 9.79 -19.07
C LEU A 849 20.43 9.31 -18.33
N VAL A 850 19.37 8.95 -19.05
CA VAL A 850 18.13 8.45 -18.46
C VAL A 850 18.36 7.11 -17.75
N ALA A 851 19.05 6.17 -18.41
CA ALA A 851 19.38 4.86 -17.83
C ALA A 851 20.28 4.97 -16.58
N GLU A 852 21.12 6.00 -16.52
CA GLU A 852 21.98 6.26 -15.38
C GLU A 852 21.26 7.02 -14.26
N TYR A 853 20.70 8.19 -14.56
CA TYR A 853 20.26 9.15 -13.57
C TYR A 853 18.83 8.96 -13.09
N ILE A 854 17.90 8.41 -13.87
CA ILE A 854 16.53 8.20 -13.36
C ILE A 854 16.49 7.17 -12.22
N PRO A 855 17.10 5.97 -12.36
CA PRO A 855 17.19 5.03 -11.24
C PRO A 855 17.94 5.60 -10.03
N LYS A 856 19.05 6.33 -10.27
CA LYS A 856 19.83 6.99 -9.21
C LYS A 856 18.98 8.03 -8.48
N THR A 857 18.26 8.90 -9.19
CA THR A 857 17.41 9.92 -8.56
C THR A 857 16.31 9.30 -7.73
N ILE A 858 15.67 8.20 -8.18
CA ILE A 858 14.64 7.51 -7.39
C ILE A 858 15.21 6.90 -6.12
N GLU A 859 16.38 6.26 -6.19
CA GLU A 859 17.12 5.77 -5.03
C GLU A 859 17.45 6.90 -4.05
N LYS A 860 17.93 8.01 -4.60
CA LYS A 860 18.33 9.21 -3.87
C LYS A 860 17.14 9.91 -3.20
N VAL A 861 16.00 10.01 -3.88
CA VAL A 861 14.74 10.46 -3.29
C VAL A 861 14.28 9.50 -2.19
N ASN A 862 14.42 8.19 -2.38
CA ASN A 862 14.11 7.21 -1.34
C ASN A 862 15.03 7.37 -0.11
N GLU A 863 16.33 7.59 -0.29
CA GLU A 863 17.27 7.90 0.80
C GLU A 863 16.88 9.20 1.52
N PHE A 864 16.53 10.26 0.78
CA PHE A 864 16.06 11.51 1.35
C PHE A 864 14.80 11.28 2.21
N LEU A 865 13.83 10.51 1.72
CA LEU A 865 12.63 10.15 2.47
C LEU A 865 12.95 9.32 3.72
N LEU A 866 13.88 8.37 3.64
CA LEU A 866 14.36 7.61 4.80
C LEU A 866 15.05 8.51 5.83
N GLN A 867 15.85 9.49 5.39
CA GLN A 867 16.53 10.43 6.29
C GLN A 867 15.57 11.42 6.96
N GLN A 868 14.63 11.99 6.21
CA GLN A 868 13.70 13.00 6.73
C GLN A 868 12.52 12.39 7.49
N HIS A 869 12.03 11.23 7.02
CA HIS A 869 10.78 10.62 7.48
C HIS A 869 10.92 9.21 8.07
N HIS A 870 12.12 8.61 8.07
CA HIS A 870 12.36 7.22 8.52
C HIS A 870 11.44 6.18 7.85
N LEU A 871 10.87 6.53 6.69
CA LEU A 871 10.01 5.69 5.89
C LEU A 871 10.53 5.71 4.45
N GLY A 872 10.64 4.54 3.83
CA GLY A 872 10.95 4.45 2.41
C GLY A 872 9.78 4.90 1.55
N MET A 873 10.04 5.06 0.25
CA MET A 873 9.03 5.39 -0.74
C MET A 873 7.88 4.36 -0.74
N LEU A 874 8.19 3.06 -0.75
CA LEU A 874 7.17 2.01 -0.77
C LEU A 874 6.39 1.87 0.55
N ASP A 875 6.99 2.23 1.69
CA ASP A 875 6.28 2.29 2.98
C ASP A 875 5.29 3.46 3.01
N MET A 876 5.74 4.63 2.55
CA MET A 876 4.95 5.86 2.58
C MET A 876 3.76 5.81 1.61
N PHE A 877 3.90 5.10 0.50
CA PHE A 877 2.84 4.90 -0.48
C PHE A 877 2.25 3.49 -0.43
N GLN A 878 2.28 2.84 0.73
CA GLN A 878 1.75 1.49 0.85
C GLN A 878 0.21 1.48 0.77
N PRO A 879 -0.40 0.71 -0.14
CA PRO A 879 -1.83 0.44 -0.12
C PRO A 879 -2.31 -0.12 1.23
N SER A 880 -3.43 0.40 1.73
CA SER A 880 -4.06 -0.08 2.98
C SER A 880 -4.63 -1.51 2.88
N GLN A 881 -4.94 -1.98 1.67
CA GLN A 881 -5.56 -3.27 1.42
C GLN A 881 -4.58 -4.22 0.75
N ARG A 882 -4.58 -5.48 1.22
CA ARG A 882 -3.89 -6.58 0.57
C ARG A 882 -4.86 -7.30 -0.36
N GLU A 883 -4.34 -7.75 -1.49
CA GLU A 883 -5.10 -8.52 -2.47
C GLU A 883 -4.63 -9.97 -2.47
N LYS A 884 -5.59 -10.86 -2.75
CA LYS A 884 -5.30 -12.26 -3.02
C LYS A 884 -5.36 -12.48 -4.52
N ILE A 885 -4.23 -12.85 -5.12
CA ILE A 885 -4.14 -13.23 -6.52
C ILE A 885 -4.09 -14.75 -6.59
N GLN A 886 -4.88 -15.33 -7.50
CA GLN A 886 -4.91 -16.76 -7.74
C GLN A 886 -4.58 -17.04 -9.21
N HIS A 887 -3.61 -17.92 -9.45
CA HIS A 887 -3.30 -18.39 -10.81
C HIS A 887 -2.96 -19.88 -10.85
N ALA A 888 -3.14 -20.49 -12.02
CA ALA A 888 -2.74 -21.87 -12.25
C ALA A 888 -1.21 -21.97 -12.43
N PRO A 889 -0.54 -22.96 -11.80
CA PRO A 889 0.90 -23.13 -11.93
C PRO A 889 1.27 -23.53 -13.37
N PHE A 890 2.42 -23.05 -13.83
CA PHE A 890 2.99 -23.34 -15.15
C PHE A 890 2.04 -23.04 -16.31
N ARG A 891 1.31 -21.91 -16.23
CA ARG A 891 0.39 -21.47 -17.27
C ARG A 891 1.07 -21.55 -18.65
N SER A 892 0.39 -22.19 -19.60
CA SER A 892 0.86 -22.42 -20.98
C SER A 892 2.03 -23.42 -21.14
N ALA A 893 2.39 -24.21 -20.12
CA ALA A 893 3.36 -25.30 -20.23
C ALA A 893 2.69 -26.68 -20.37
N VAL A 894 3.43 -27.67 -20.89
CA VAL A 894 2.99 -29.08 -20.90
C VAL A 894 3.37 -29.75 -19.58
N HIS A 895 2.40 -29.98 -18.69
CA HIS A 895 2.61 -30.64 -17.40
C HIS A 895 1.48 -31.60 -17.02
N CYS A 896 1.72 -32.48 -16.05
CA CYS A 896 0.74 -33.48 -15.57
C CYS A 896 0.09 -33.13 -14.22
N TYR A 897 0.27 -31.90 -13.73
CA TYR A 897 -0.33 -31.44 -12.47
C TYR A 897 -1.84 -31.18 -12.62
N ASP A 898 -2.60 -31.44 -11.55
CA ASP A 898 -4.06 -31.31 -11.52
C ASP A 898 -4.52 -29.87 -11.87
N ALA A 899 -5.48 -29.77 -12.80
CA ALA A 899 -6.06 -28.51 -13.29
C ALA A 899 -6.77 -27.70 -12.19
N GLY A 900 -7.13 -28.34 -11.07
CA GLY A 900 -7.71 -27.68 -9.90
C GLY A 900 -6.70 -27.02 -8.94
N ARG A 901 -5.39 -27.17 -9.18
CA ARG A 901 -4.35 -26.54 -8.34
C ARG A 901 -4.19 -25.06 -8.67
N GLN A 902 -4.26 -24.23 -7.63
CA GLN A 902 -3.98 -22.80 -7.76
C GLN A 902 -2.91 -22.36 -6.76
N ILE A 903 -2.02 -21.50 -7.23
CA ILE A 903 -1.11 -20.74 -6.37
C ILE A 903 -1.88 -19.50 -5.91
N THR A 904 -2.07 -19.36 -4.60
CA THR A 904 -2.64 -18.15 -4.01
C THR A 904 -1.53 -17.29 -3.41
N LEU A 905 -1.49 -16.02 -3.84
CA LEU A 905 -0.54 -15.01 -3.44
C LEU A 905 -1.26 -13.92 -2.65
N GLU A 906 -0.81 -13.62 -1.44
CA GLU A 906 -1.23 -12.41 -0.74
C GLU A 906 -0.20 -11.30 -1.00
N THR A 907 -0.62 -10.24 -1.70
CA THR A 907 0.28 -9.17 -2.14
C THR A 907 -0.28 -7.78 -1.85
N ILE A 908 0.60 -6.78 -1.90
CA ILE A 908 0.26 -5.36 -1.80
C ILE A 908 0.25 -4.79 -3.23
N PRO A 909 -0.87 -4.26 -3.75
CA PRO A 909 -1.03 -3.91 -5.17
C PRO A 909 -0.37 -2.56 -5.54
N TYR A 910 0.95 -2.46 -5.39
CA TYR A 910 1.73 -1.26 -5.70
C TYR A 910 1.61 -0.83 -7.17
N THR A 911 1.61 -1.78 -8.11
CA THR A 911 1.51 -1.51 -9.56
C THR A 911 0.22 -0.81 -9.98
N ARG A 912 -0.86 -0.95 -9.20
CA ARG A 912 -2.16 -0.31 -9.44
C ARG A 912 -2.43 0.84 -8.48
N HIS A 913 -1.51 1.11 -7.55
CA HIS A 913 -1.70 2.13 -6.53
C HIS A 913 -1.45 3.52 -7.10
N LYS A 914 -2.55 4.22 -7.41
CA LYS A 914 -2.53 5.54 -8.05
C LYS A 914 -1.61 6.56 -7.36
N PRO A 915 -1.62 6.73 -6.01
CA PRO A 915 -0.72 7.67 -5.34
C PRO A 915 0.77 7.42 -5.59
N LEU A 916 1.21 6.16 -5.63
CA LEU A 916 2.61 5.82 -5.91
C LEU A 916 2.96 6.14 -7.37
N ARG A 917 2.06 5.79 -8.30
CA ARG A 917 2.27 5.99 -9.75
C ARG A 917 2.38 7.46 -10.11
N GLU A 918 1.48 8.29 -9.58
CA GLU A 918 1.50 9.74 -9.78
C GLU A 918 2.79 10.36 -9.24
N PHE A 919 3.22 9.93 -8.04
CA PHE A 919 4.45 10.42 -7.41
C PHE A 919 5.69 10.05 -8.23
N LEU A 920 5.83 8.78 -8.63
CA LEU A 920 6.96 8.33 -9.46
C LEU A 920 6.99 9.06 -10.80
N THR A 921 5.83 9.23 -11.44
CA THR A 921 5.71 9.99 -12.70
C THR A 921 6.19 11.43 -12.54
N ALA A 922 5.85 12.08 -11.42
CA ALA A 922 6.31 13.43 -11.14
C ALA A 922 7.83 13.51 -10.91
N VAL A 923 8.41 12.57 -10.16
CA VAL A 923 9.87 12.48 -9.95
C VAL A 923 10.59 12.25 -11.27
N ILE A 924 10.08 11.34 -12.11
CA ILE A 924 10.64 11.00 -13.42
C ILE A 924 10.62 12.22 -14.36
N LYS A 925 9.45 12.83 -14.58
CA LYS A 925 9.31 13.98 -15.48
C LYS A 925 10.16 15.16 -15.01
N HIS A 926 10.30 15.34 -13.70
CA HIS A 926 11.16 16.39 -13.15
C HIS A 926 12.66 16.12 -13.39
N THR A 927 13.10 14.89 -13.11
CA THR A 927 14.48 14.45 -13.35
C THR A 927 14.86 14.58 -14.81
N GLU A 928 14.01 14.11 -15.72
CA GLU A 928 14.28 14.19 -17.15
C GLU A 928 14.36 15.64 -17.64
N ASN A 929 13.48 16.53 -17.17
CA ASN A 929 13.57 17.95 -17.50
C ASN A 929 14.92 18.58 -17.11
N LYS A 930 15.51 18.16 -15.99
CA LYS A 930 16.83 18.61 -15.54
C LYS A 930 17.95 18.06 -16.41
N LEU A 931 17.84 16.79 -16.84
CA LEU A 931 18.77 16.19 -17.79
C LEU A 931 18.69 16.86 -19.17
N ARG A 932 17.48 17.21 -19.63
CA ARG A 932 17.24 17.98 -20.86
C ARG A 932 17.89 19.35 -20.77
N GLU A 933 17.72 20.07 -19.65
CA GLU A 933 18.33 21.37 -19.40
C GLU A 933 19.87 21.30 -19.44
N ALA A 934 20.47 20.30 -18.78
CA ALA A 934 21.91 20.08 -18.79
C ALA A 934 22.48 19.78 -20.19
N LYS A 935 21.73 19.06 -21.03
CA LYS A 935 22.11 18.74 -22.42
C LYS A 935 21.77 19.85 -23.41
N GLY A 936 21.10 20.93 -22.98
CA GLY A 936 20.57 21.95 -23.89
C GLY A 936 19.52 21.41 -24.87
N TYR A 937 18.79 20.37 -24.47
CA TYR A 937 17.73 19.76 -25.28
C TYR A 937 16.47 20.65 -25.23
N ASN A 938 15.91 20.94 -26.40
CA ASN A 938 14.72 21.78 -26.52
C ASN A 938 13.47 20.93 -26.26
N GLY A 939 12.62 21.39 -25.35
CA GLY A 939 11.33 20.79 -25.04
C GLY A 939 11.21 20.33 -23.60
N ARG A 940 10.16 20.79 -22.89
CA ARG A 940 9.93 20.46 -21.47
C ARG A 940 8.72 19.55 -21.30
N LEU A 941 8.88 18.52 -20.47
CA LEU A 941 7.78 17.68 -19.98
C LEU A 941 6.95 18.47 -18.97
N ARG A 942 5.62 18.41 -19.12
CA ARG A 942 4.65 19.23 -18.37
C ARG A 942 3.61 18.36 -17.67
N SER A 943 2.72 19.01 -16.89
CA SER A 943 1.58 18.39 -16.20
C SER A 943 1.94 17.33 -15.14
N TYR A 944 2.74 17.73 -14.15
CA TYR A 944 2.99 16.95 -12.94
C TYR A 944 3.10 17.87 -11.71
N ALA A 945 2.76 17.34 -10.53
CA ALA A 945 2.88 18.04 -9.25
C ALA A 945 3.82 17.26 -8.32
N LEU A 946 4.85 17.94 -7.82
CA LEU A 946 5.83 17.39 -6.90
C LEU A 946 6.04 18.37 -5.75
N GLU A 947 6.24 17.86 -4.54
CA GLU A 947 6.50 18.65 -3.35
C GLU A 947 7.75 19.53 -3.55
N SER A 948 7.67 20.80 -3.14
CA SER A 948 8.77 21.76 -3.33
C SER A 948 10.07 21.32 -2.67
N GLU A 949 9.99 20.64 -1.53
CA GLU A 949 11.17 20.11 -0.81
C GLU A 949 11.90 19.05 -1.64
N ILE A 950 11.16 18.08 -2.21
CA ILE A 950 11.72 17.03 -3.07
C ILE A 950 12.24 17.63 -4.38
N ARG A 951 11.52 18.61 -4.94
CA ARG A 951 11.93 19.31 -6.15
C ARG A 951 13.28 20.00 -5.99
N ILE A 952 13.43 20.81 -4.94
CA ILE A 952 14.69 21.49 -4.62
C ILE A 952 15.81 20.46 -4.41
N TRP A 953 15.50 19.37 -3.72
CA TRP A 953 16.49 18.34 -3.46
C TRP A 953 16.97 17.62 -4.73
N ILE A 954 16.06 17.27 -5.65
CA ILE A 954 16.42 16.68 -6.95
C ILE A 954 17.27 17.66 -7.76
N ASP A 955 16.90 18.94 -7.77
CA ASP A 955 17.64 20.00 -8.45
C ASP A 955 19.08 20.10 -7.92
N ASP A 956 19.26 20.15 -6.61
CA ASP A 956 20.59 20.23 -5.96
C ASP A 956 21.42 18.96 -6.20
N PHE A 957 20.80 17.78 -6.11
CA PHE A 957 21.45 16.49 -6.36
C PHE A 957 21.98 16.41 -7.80
N LEU A 958 21.12 16.66 -8.79
CA LEU A 958 21.49 16.58 -10.19
C LEU A 958 22.51 17.65 -10.57
N ALA A 959 22.41 18.87 -10.03
CA ALA A 959 23.42 19.90 -10.25
C ALA A 959 24.81 19.43 -9.78
N SER A 960 24.90 18.83 -8.60
CA SER A 960 26.18 18.34 -8.05
C SER A 960 26.82 17.20 -8.85
N GLU A 961 26.01 16.30 -9.41
CA GLU A 961 26.49 15.17 -10.21
C GLU A 961 26.82 15.57 -11.64
N ILE A 962 26.01 16.44 -12.27
CA ILE A 962 26.19 16.85 -13.67
C ILE A 962 27.35 17.86 -13.81
N GLU A 963 27.56 18.76 -12.84
CA GLU A 963 28.74 19.65 -12.83
C GLU A 963 30.07 18.89 -12.75
N SER A 964 30.06 17.65 -12.22
CA SER A 964 31.25 16.80 -12.16
C SER A 964 31.68 16.21 -13.52
N LEU A 965 30.86 16.37 -14.57
CA LEU A 965 31.07 15.81 -15.90
C LEU A 965 31.68 16.76 -16.95
N GLU A 966 31.90 18.04 -16.64
CA GLU A 966 32.64 18.98 -17.51
C GLU A 966 33.98 19.44 -16.89
N PRO A 967 35.13 19.34 -17.60
CA PRO A 967 36.37 19.93 -17.13
C PRO A 967 36.33 21.45 -17.30
N ALA A 968 36.44 22.16 -16.18
CA ALA A 968 36.87 23.56 -16.01
C ALA A 968 36.95 24.42 -17.29
N THR A 969 35.87 25.15 -17.63
CA THR A 969 35.90 26.58 -18.01
C THR A 969 34.52 27.04 -18.52
N LYS A 970 33.77 27.77 -17.68
CA LYS A 970 33.40 29.16 -17.99
C LYS A 970 32.67 29.85 -16.85
N SER A 971 33.22 31.02 -16.54
CA SER A 971 32.78 32.06 -15.62
C SER A 971 31.29 32.35 -15.70
N SER A 972 30.70 32.57 -14.53
CA SER A 972 29.46 33.31 -14.35
C SER A 972 29.47 34.61 -15.16
N LEU A 973 28.42 34.84 -15.94
CA LEU A 973 28.07 36.15 -16.45
C LEU A 973 26.60 36.42 -16.10
N LYS A 974 26.41 37.55 -15.43
CA LYS A 974 25.14 38.13 -15.01
C LYS A 974 24.15 38.16 -16.18
N ILE A 975 22.91 37.83 -15.87
CA ILE A 975 21.77 37.97 -16.78
C ILE A 975 21.50 39.47 -16.95
N GLU A 976 22.00 40.04 -18.04
CA GLU A 976 21.40 41.21 -18.67
C GLU A 976 20.65 40.70 -19.92
N LEU A 977 19.33 40.87 -19.91
CA LEU A 977 18.45 40.51 -21.02
C LEU A 977 18.72 41.48 -22.17
N ASP A 978 19.53 41.03 -23.13
CA ASP A 978 19.84 41.76 -24.36
C ASP A 978 18.66 41.62 -25.36
N PRO A 979 17.93 42.70 -25.67
CA PRO A 979 16.80 42.67 -26.60
C PRO A 979 17.21 42.25 -28.03
N SER A 980 18.51 42.29 -28.37
CA SER A 980 19.00 41.83 -29.66
C SER A 980 18.96 40.31 -29.84
N LYS A 981 19.00 39.51 -28.75
CA LYS A 981 18.86 38.05 -28.81
C LYS A 981 17.43 37.59 -29.07
N ILE A 982 16.43 38.38 -28.67
CA ILE A 982 15.00 38.10 -28.92
C ILE A 982 14.70 38.28 -30.42
N ASP A 983 15.26 39.32 -31.04
CA ASP A 983 15.18 39.53 -32.49
C ASP A 983 15.92 38.44 -33.29
N GLN A 984 17.02 37.90 -32.75
CA GLN A 984 17.71 36.74 -33.32
C GLN A 984 16.87 35.47 -33.22
N LEU A 985 16.24 35.18 -32.07
CA LEU A 985 15.33 34.04 -31.91
C LEU A 985 14.09 34.14 -32.81
N LEU A 986 13.52 35.34 -32.99
CA LEU A 986 12.45 35.59 -33.95
C LEU A 986 12.92 35.41 -35.40
N LYS A 987 14.14 35.84 -35.74
CA LYS A 987 14.73 35.61 -37.07
C LYS A 987 15.05 34.14 -37.32
N ASP A 988 15.56 33.42 -36.33
CA ASP A 988 15.91 32.01 -36.45
C ASP A 988 14.65 31.13 -36.52
N SER A 989 13.62 31.44 -35.72
CA SER A 989 12.32 30.78 -35.80
C SER A 989 11.60 31.06 -37.14
N ASN A 990 11.71 32.27 -37.68
CA ASN A 990 11.18 32.59 -39.01
C ASN A 990 12.01 31.93 -40.13
N LYS A 991 13.32 31.78 -39.97
CA LYS A 991 14.18 31.08 -40.94
C LYS A 991 13.86 29.58 -41.04
N VAL A 992 13.58 28.94 -39.90
CA VAL A 992 13.16 27.53 -39.86
C VAL A 992 11.79 27.38 -40.52
N ARG A 993 10.86 28.31 -40.26
CA ARG A 993 9.55 28.37 -40.93
C ARG A 993 9.68 28.56 -42.44
N ASP A 994 10.55 29.47 -42.88
CA ASP A 994 10.81 29.74 -44.30
C ASP A 994 11.55 28.59 -45.00
N MET A 995 12.35 27.79 -44.28
CA MET A 995 12.99 26.57 -44.81
C MET A 995 12.02 25.39 -44.99
N LEU A 996 10.94 25.33 -44.21
CA LEU A 996 9.92 24.29 -44.29
C LEU A 996 8.85 24.57 -45.37
N ILE A 997 8.83 25.79 -45.90
CA ILE A 997 8.00 26.20 -47.06
C ILE A 997 8.83 26.00 -48.33
N ILE A 998 8.54 24.96 -49.11
CA ILE A 998 9.16 24.78 -50.43
C ILE A 998 8.44 25.71 -51.42
N PRO A 999 9.15 26.56 -52.20
CA PRO A 999 8.54 27.23 -53.34
C PRO A 999 8.24 26.20 -54.42
N GLU A 1000 7.03 26.24 -54.99
CA GLU A 1000 6.66 25.46 -56.17
C GLU A 1000 7.73 25.60 -57.26
N ILE A 1001 8.48 24.52 -57.50
CA ILE A 1001 9.43 24.43 -58.61
C ILE A 1001 8.99 23.25 -59.49
N GLU A 1002 8.36 23.59 -60.61
CA GLU A 1002 8.50 22.82 -61.86
C GLU A 1002 10.00 22.67 -62.14
N VAL A 1003 10.52 21.47 -62.39
CA VAL A 1003 11.54 21.18 -63.44
C VAL A 1003 11.79 19.66 -63.53
N GLN A 1004 11.49 19.16 -64.73
CA GLN A 1004 12.27 18.29 -65.63
C GLN A 1004 13.30 17.29 -65.06
N ALA A 1005 13.19 16.09 -65.62
CA ALA A 1005 14.10 14.97 -65.44
C ALA A 1005 15.50 15.25 -65.99
N GLU A 1006 16.53 14.86 -65.25
CA GLU A 1006 17.81 14.39 -65.80
C GLU A 1006 18.49 13.41 -64.82
N ASP A 1007 18.82 12.23 -65.34
CA ASP A 1007 19.44 11.10 -64.65
C ASP A 1007 20.90 11.36 -64.25
N LYS A 1008 21.31 10.81 -63.09
CA LYS A 1008 22.63 10.17 -62.89
C LYS A 1008 22.64 9.36 -61.58
N GLU A 1009 22.72 8.04 -61.71
CA GLU A 1009 22.89 7.06 -60.63
C GLU A 1009 24.34 6.99 -60.11
N GLU A 1010 24.49 6.77 -58.79
CA GLU A 1010 25.42 5.78 -58.21
C GLU A 1010 24.93 5.36 -56.79
N PRO A 1011 25.27 4.15 -56.29
CA PRO A 1011 24.35 3.32 -55.49
C PRO A 1011 24.56 3.35 -53.96
N ARG A 1012 23.49 3.11 -53.19
CA ARG A 1012 23.52 2.71 -51.76
C ARG A 1012 22.57 1.52 -51.49
N PRO A 1013 22.90 0.62 -50.55
CA PRO A 1013 22.21 -0.66 -50.40
C PRO A 1013 20.95 -0.58 -49.52
N GLY A 1014 19.90 -1.29 -49.97
CA GLY A 1014 18.89 -1.95 -49.15
C GLY A 1014 18.00 -1.09 -48.24
N ARG A 1015 17.01 -0.38 -48.82
CA ARG A 1015 15.77 -0.04 -48.09
C ARG A 1015 14.69 -1.06 -48.42
N GLU A 1016 14.20 -1.77 -47.40
CA GLU A 1016 12.95 -2.51 -47.47
C GLU A 1016 11.80 -1.53 -47.73
N LYS A 1017 10.91 -1.90 -48.65
CA LYS A 1017 9.73 -1.12 -49.02
C LYS A 1017 8.66 -1.31 -47.94
N THR A 1018 8.36 -0.28 -47.17
CA THR A 1018 7.16 -0.20 -46.33
C THR A 1018 5.96 0.25 -47.19
N VAL A 1019 4.80 -0.35 -46.92
CA VAL A 1019 3.55 -0.12 -47.65
C VAL A 1019 2.70 0.87 -46.85
N ALA A 1020 2.88 2.17 -47.12
CA ALA A 1020 1.93 3.28 -46.94
C ALA A 1020 2.59 4.56 -47.52
N GLY A 1021 1.84 5.44 -48.17
CA GLY A 1021 2.35 6.38 -49.19
C GLY A 1021 3.37 7.44 -48.75
N ASN A 1022 4.41 7.64 -49.58
CA ASN A 1022 5.16 8.88 -49.86
C ASN A 1022 5.62 9.85 -48.74
N LEU A 1023 5.66 9.48 -47.46
CA LEU A 1023 6.22 10.35 -46.40
C LEU A 1023 7.70 10.01 -46.14
N GLU A 1024 8.61 10.51 -46.98
CA GLU A 1024 10.04 10.48 -46.69
C GLU A 1024 10.49 11.77 -45.97
N ARG A 1025 11.31 11.64 -44.93
CA ARG A 1025 11.99 12.76 -44.26
C ARG A 1025 12.77 13.59 -45.29
N PRO A 1026 12.60 14.93 -45.38
CA PRO A 1026 13.26 15.74 -46.39
C PRO A 1026 14.78 15.62 -46.36
N GLN A 1027 15.41 15.53 -47.54
CA GLN A 1027 16.87 15.40 -47.66
C GLN A 1027 17.56 16.68 -47.15
N GLY A 1028 18.41 16.55 -46.13
CA GLY A 1028 19.14 17.67 -45.51
C GLY A 1028 18.56 18.19 -44.19
N THR A 1029 17.43 17.65 -43.71
CA THR A 1029 16.89 17.98 -42.39
C THR A 1029 17.86 17.55 -41.26
N PRO A 1030 18.17 18.44 -40.28
CA PRO A 1030 19.02 18.11 -39.13
C PRO A 1030 18.56 16.84 -38.40
N VAL A 1031 19.50 16.03 -37.91
CA VAL A 1031 19.26 14.69 -37.33
C VAL A 1031 18.19 14.69 -36.22
N GLN A 1032 18.04 15.80 -35.50
CA GLN A 1032 17.13 15.99 -34.35
C GLN A 1032 15.70 16.45 -34.72
N LEU A 1033 15.36 16.61 -36.01
CA LEU A 1033 14.03 17.06 -36.44
C LEU A 1033 13.34 15.99 -37.29
N LEU A 1034 12.02 15.85 -37.12
CA LEU A 1034 11.15 14.91 -37.82
C LEU A 1034 11.55 13.45 -37.57
N THR A 1035 11.81 13.13 -36.30
CA THR A 1035 12.27 11.81 -35.84
C THR A 1035 11.12 10.82 -35.68
N ASP A 1036 9.93 11.29 -35.31
CA ASP A 1036 8.74 10.47 -35.04
C ASP A 1036 7.63 10.64 -36.08
N LEU A 1037 7.99 10.84 -37.35
CA LEU A 1037 7.04 11.07 -38.45
C LEU A 1037 5.98 9.96 -38.55
N GLU A 1038 6.39 8.70 -38.41
CA GLU A 1038 5.50 7.55 -38.56
C GLU A 1038 4.53 7.39 -37.35
N PRO A 1039 4.98 7.39 -36.08
CA PRO A 1039 4.09 7.39 -34.92
C PRO A 1039 3.10 8.57 -34.90
N VAL A 1040 3.56 9.78 -35.24
CA VAL A 1040 2.70 10.96 -35.28
C VAL A 1040 1.72 10.86 -36.46
N HIS A 1041 2.13 10.32 -37.61
CA HIS A 1041 1.23 10.08 -38.73
C HIS A 1041 0.13 9.07 -38.38
N GLN A 1042 0.47 7.94 -37.76
CA GLN A 1042 -0.49 6.93 -37.30
C GLN A 1042 -1.48 7.51 -36.27
N LEU A 1043 -0.99 8.30 -35.32
CA LEU A 1043 -1.85 9.02 -34.38
C LEU A 1043 -2.82 9.93 -35.15
N LEU A 1044 -2.32 10.75 -36.09
CA LEU A 1044 -3.13 11.69 -36.87
C LEU A 1044 -4.15 11.00 -37.78
N GLU A 1045 -3.90 9.76 -38.24
CA GLU A 1045 -4.86 8.97 -39.02
C GLU A 1045 -6.04 8.46 -38.17
N GLU A 1046 -5.82 8.18 -36.88
CA GLU A 1046 -6.89 7.76 -35.96
C GLU A 1046 -7.71 8.93 -35.41
N LEU A 1047 -7.19 10.15 -35.50
CA LEU A 1047 -7.90 11.34 -35.05
C LEU A 1047 -9.07 11.67 -35.99
N ASP A 1048 -10.24 11.95 -35.40
CA ASP A 1048 -11.37 12.47 -36.15
C ASP A 1048 -11.14 13.91 -36.62
N ASP A 1049 -12.00 14.39 -37.54
CA ASP A 1049 -11.90 15.75 -38.11
C ASP A 1049 -11.91 16.85 -37.03
N ARG A 1050 -12.49 16.59 -35.86
CA ARG A 1050 -12.62 17.55 -34.76
C ARG A 1050 -11.33 17.60 -33.92
N GLN A 1051 -10.74 16.44 -33.66
CA GLN A 1051 -9.46 16.28 -32.99
C GLN A 1051 -8.31 16.87 -33.84
N LEU A 1052 -8.31 16.62 -35.15
CA LEU A 1052 -7.40 17.27 -36.10
C LEU A 1052 -7.61 18.79 -36.15
N GLY A 1053 -8.87 19.23 -36.11
CA GLY A 1053 -9.21 20.64 -35.99
C GLY A 1053 -8.55 21.30 -34.77
N LEU A 1054 -8.64 20.66 -33.59
CA LEU A 1054 -8.03 21.16 -32.36
C LEU A 1054 -6.51 21.32 -32.47
N LEU A 1055 -5.82 20.32 -33.02
CA LEU A 1055 -4.36 20.37 -33.22
C LEU A 1055 -3.96 21.46 -34.21
N ARG A 1056 -4.72 21.67 -35.29
CA ARG A 1056 -4.48 22.76 -36.24
C ARG A 1056 -4.64 24.14 -35.62
N ALA A 1057 -5.66 24.34 -34.80
CA ALA A 1057 -5.82 25.61 -34.08
C ALA A 1057 -4.67 25.86 -33.10
N LEU A 1058 -4.19 24.82 -32.42
CA LEU A 1058 -2.99 24.91 -31.59
C LEU A 1058 -1.76 25.24 -32.45
N ALA A 1059 -1.58 24.61 -33.62
CA ALA A 1059 -0.50 24.91 -34.56
C ALA A 1059 -0.49 26.39 -35.02
N GLU A 1060 -1.67 26.90 -35.39
CA GLU A 1060 -1.85 28.30 -35.83
C GLU A 1060 -1.54 29.33 -34.73
N ASN A 1061 -1.56 28.92 -33.45
CA ASN A 1061 -1.34 29.76 -32.29
C ASN A 1061 -0.07 29.38 -31.50
N LEU A 1062 1.00 29.00 -32.21
CA LEU A 1062 2.31 28.69 -31.61
C LEU A 1062 2.24 27.59 -30.54
N TRP A 1063 1.35 26.62 -30.73
CA TRP A 1063 1.19 25.44 -29.88
C TRP A 1063 0.72 25.72 -28.45
N VAL A 1064 0.29 26.96 -28.16
CA VAL A 1064 -0.20 27.40 -26.86
C VAL A 1064 -1.50 28.16 -27.03
N LEU A 1065 -2.57 27.67 -26.39
CA LEU A 1065 -3.82 28.40 -26.36
C LEU A 1065 -4.46 28.38 -24.98
N GLU A 1066 -5.04 29.52 -24.61
CA GLU A 1066 -5.89 29.56 -23.43
C GLU A 1066 -7.21 28.82 -23.68
N ASP A 1067 -7.75 28.23 -22.62
CA ASP A 1067 -9.10 27.67 -22.59
C ASP A 1067 -10.15 28.70 -23.00
N SER A 1068 -9.91 29.99 -22.79
CA SER A 1068 -10.74 31.10 -23.31
C SER A 1068 -10.86 31.05 -24.82
N THR A 1069 -9.75 30.91 -25.51
CA THR A 1069 -9.62 30.95 -26.97
C THR A 1069 -9.98 29.62 -27.62
N LEU A 1070 -9.60 28.48 -27.03
CA LEU A 1070 -9.98 27.15 -27.54
C LEU A 1070 -11.47 26.90 -27.48
N SER A 1071 -12.09 27.36 -26.39
CA SER A 1071 -13.56 27.37 -26.27
C SER A 1071 -14.22 28.26 -27.30
N GLY A 1072 -13.49 29.27 -27.80
CA GLY A 1072 -13.93 30.15 -28.86
C GLY A 1072 -13.65 29.62 -30.27
N LEU A 1073 -12.72 28.68 -30.48
CA LEU A 1073 -12.46 28.09 -31.81
C LEU A 1073 -13.27 26.82 -32.04
N PHE A 1074 -13.41 25.99 -31.00
CA PHE A 1074 -14.22 24.76 -30.98
C PHE A 1074 -15.29 24.90 -29.92
N PRO A 1075 -16.33 25.69 -30.20
CA PRO A 1075 -17.41 25.83 -29.26
C PRO A 1075 -18.06 24.45 -29.08
N ASP A 1076 -18.46 23.74 -30.16
CA ASP A 1076 -19.27 22.48 -30.18
C ASP A 1076 -18.58 21.24 -29.57
N LEU A 1077 -17.40 21.41 -28.99
CA LEU A 1077 -16.59 20.35 -28.43
C LEU A 1077 -16.24 20.65 -26.97
N LEU A 1078 -16.44 19.63 -26.13
CA LEU A 1078 -15.83 19.57 -24.81
C LEU A 1078 -14.31 19.43 -25.01
N VAL A 1079 -13.62 20.56 -25.18
CA VAL A 1079 -12.17 20.59 -25.44
C VAL A 1079 -11.40 19.74 -24.44
N ASP A 1080 -11.81 19.71 -23.15
CA ASP A 1080 -11.18 18.82 -22.17
C ASP A 1080 -11.36 17.34 -22.50
N SER A 1081 -12.56 16.90 -22.87
CA SER A 1081 -12.79 15.51 -23.30
C SER A 1081 -12.07 15.16 -24.60
N VAL A 1082 -11.92 16.13 -25.51
CA VAL A 1082 -11.18 15.92 -26.78
C VAL A 1082 -9.69 15.86 -26.51
N VAL A 1083 -9.19 16.70 -25.62
CA VAL A 1083 -7.81 16.66 -25.12
C VAL A 1083 -7.56 15.34 -24.41
N ASP A 1084 -8.49 14.86 -23.57
CA ASP A 1084 -8.38 13.57 -22.90
C ASP A 1084 -8.34 12.42 -23.92
N ASN A 1085 -9.22 12.44 -24.95
CA ASN A 1085 -9.23 11.43 -26.01
C ASN A 1085 -7.95 11.47 -26.87
N ILE A 1086 -7.47 12.66 -27.25
CA ILE A 1086 -6.20 12.82 -27.97
C ILE A 1086 -5.05 12.35 -27.10
N ASN A 1087 -5.09 12.66 -25.81
CA ASN A 1087 -4.06 12.26 -24.87
C ASN A 1087 -4.04 10.75 -24.66
N GLU A 1088 -5.21 10.10 -24.56
CA GLU A 1088 -5.35 8.65 -24.48
C GLU A 1088 -4.74 7.97 -25.72
N LEU A 1089 -5.06 8.46 -26.92
CA LEU A 1089 -4.45 8.00 -28.17
C LEU A 1089 -2.94 8.30 -28.20
N SER A 1090 -2.51 9.47 -27.72
CA SER A 1090 -1.08 9.81 -27.67
C SER A 1090 -0.29 8.97 -26.69
N LEU A 1091 -0.89 8.52 -25.58
CA LEU A 1091 -0.24 7.57 -24.69
C LEU A 1091 -0.03 6.22 -25.41
N ASN A 1092 -0.97 5.81 -26.26
CA ASN A 1092 -0.89 4.57 -27.05
C ASN A 1092 0.13 4.63 -28.20
N TYR A 1093 0.26 5.77 -28.89
CA TYR A 1093 1.16 5.93 -30.04
C TYR A 1093 2.50 6.55 -29.69
N LEU A 1094 2.48 7.63 -28.91
CA LEU A 1094 3.64 8.47 -28.57
C LEU A 1094 4.18 8.20 -27.16
N GLY A 1095 3.42 7.56 -26.27
CA GLY A 1095 3.86 7.23 -24.90
C GLY A 1095 3.93 8.39 -23.91
N ASP A 1096 3.51 9.59 -24.31
CA ASP A 1096 3.33 10.75 -23.43
C ASP A 1096 2.05 11.50 -23.82
N LEU A 1097 1.62 12.39 -22.94
CA LEU A 1097 0.52 13.31 -23.19
C LEU A 1097 0.94 14.31 -24.28
N LEU A 1098 0.24 14.29 -25.41
CA LEU A 1098 0.48 15.24 -26.50
C LEU A 1098 0.05 16.67 -26.12
N ILE A 1099 -0.97 16.83 -25.27
CA ILE A 1099 -1.49 18.13 -24.84
C ILE A 1099 -1.45 18.24 -23.32
N ALA A 1100 -0.58 19.10 -22.81
CA ALA A 1100 -0.45 19.43 -21.40
C ALA A 1100 -1.45 20.51 -20.98
N VAL A 1101 -1.94 20.41 -19.75
CA VAL A 1101 -2.82 21.41 -19.11
C VAL A 1101 -2.04 22.11 -18.00
N GLU A 1102 -1.83 23.42 -18.13
CA GLU A 1102 -1.19 24.27 -17.12
C GLU A 1102 -2.10 25.47 -16.81
N GLY A 1103 -2.73 25.46 -15.63
CA GLY A 1103 -3.69 26.48 -15.24
C GLY A 1103 -4.91 26.51 -16.17
N SER A 1104 -5.06 27.58 -16.96
CA SER A 1104 -6.10 27.73 -17.99
C SER A 1104 -5.55 27.66 -19.41
N GLN A 1105 -4.36 27.10 -19.60
CA GLN A 1105 -3.70 26.97 -20.91
C GLN A 1105 -3.57 25.51 -21.30
N LYS A 1106 -3.80 25.24 -22.59
CA LYS A 1106 -3.49 23.97 -23.26
C LYS A 1106 -2.25 24.18 -24.11
N ILE A 1107 -1.26 23.34 -23.89
CA ILE A 1107 0.08 23.46 -24.48
C ILE A 1107 0.39 22.13 -25.14
N VAL A 1108 0.66 22.12 -26.44
CA VAL A 1108 1.12 20.90 -27.12
C VAL A 1108 2.55 20.61 -26.69
N ALA A 1109 2.82 19.35 -26.35
CA ALA A 1109 4.12 18.84 -25.95
C ALA A 1109 5.18 19.27 -26.96
N ASP A 1110 6.21 19.93 -26.45
CA ASP A 1110 7.26 20.57 -27.25
C ASP A 1110 7.93 19.57 -28.19
N ASP A 1111 8.08 18.34 -27.73
CA ASP A 1111 8.74 17.24 -28.42
C ASP A 1111 8.11 16.98 -29.79
N PHE A 1112 6.79 16.96 -29.95
CA PHE A 1112 6.11 16.52 -31.19
C PHE A 1112 5.70 17.65 -32.15
N ARG A 1113 6.12 18.89 -31.87
CA ARG A 1113 5.65 20.06 -32.62
C ARG A 1113 6.13 20.08 -34.06
N ASP A 1114 7.36 19.64 -34.31
CA ASP A 1114 7.97 19.65 -35.63
C ASP A 1114 7.35 18.61 -36.56
N GLU A 1115 7.05 17.40 -36.09
CA GLU A 1115 6.28 16.43 -36.89
C GLU A 1115 4.85 16.91 -37.15
N LEU A 1116 4.20 17.50 -36.15
CA LEU A 1116 2.86 18.07 -36.35
C LEU A 1116 2.87 19.22 -37.36
N ASP A 1117 3.87 20.12 -37.29
CA ASP A 1117 4.08 21.21 -38.25
C ASP A 1117 4.33 20.67 -39.68
N TYR A 1118 4.99 19.51 -39.79
CA TYR A 1118 5.26 18.87 -41.09
C TYR A 1118 4.06 18.09 -41.65
N LEU A 1119 3.32 17.37 -40.81
CA LEU A 1119 2.28 16.43 -41.21
C LEU A 1119 0.90 17.07 -41.35
N LEU A 1120 0.51 17.98 -40.44
CA LEU A 1120 -0.84 18.59 -40.46
C LEU A 1120 -1.21 19.27 -41.78
N PRO A 1121 -0.29 19.99 -42.48
CA PRO A 1121 -0.58 20.57 -43.79
C PRO A 1121 -0.71 19.54 -44.92
N ARG A 1122 -0.04 18.38 -44.81
CA ARG A 1122 0.06 17.36 -45.87
C ARG A 1122 -1.07 16.32 -45.85
N LEU A 1123 -1.84 16.24 -44.76
CA LEU A 1123 -2.99 15.36 -44.64
C LEU A 1123 -4.10 15.62 -45.68
N GLU A 1124 -4.16 16.81 -46.29
CA GLU A 1124 -5.18 17.16 -47.30
C GLU A 1124 -4.79 16.77 -48.73
N GLU A 1125 -3.50 16.61 -49.02
CA GLU A 1125 -3.00 16.29 -50.36
C GLU A 1125 -3.14 14.79 -50.71
N ALA A 1126 -3.34 13.93 -49.70
CA ALA A 1126 -3.43 12.48 -49.83
C ALA A 1126 -4.89 11.95 -49.88
N LYS A 1127 -5.82 12.64 -50.54
CA LYS A 1127 -7.13 12.05 -50.90
C LYS A 1127 -7.08 11.51 -52.34
N PRO A 1128 -6.81 10.21 -52.58
CA PRO A 1128 -7.04 9.62 -53.89
C PRO A 1128 -8.54 9.62 -54.20
N GLN A 1129 -8.86 10.00 -55.44
CA GLN A 1129 -10.20 10.03 -56.00
C GLN A 1129 -10.91 8.67 -55.81
N LYS A 1130 -12.08 8.68 -55.18
CA LYS A 1130 -12.99 7.52 -55.10
C LYS A 1130 -13.39 7.07 -56.52
N PRO A 1131 -13.22 5.79 -56.90
CA PRO A 1131 -13.91 5.23 -58.06
C PRO A 1131 -15.38 4.96 -57.71
N GLU A 1132 -16.25 5.33 -58.64
CA GLU A 1132 -17.66 4.97 -58.65
C GLU A 1132 -17.87 3.45 -58.89
N HIS A 1133 -18.99 2.97 -58.33
CA HIS A 1133 -19.69 1.70 -58.58
C HIS A 1133 -19.12 0.38 -58.04
N SER A 1134 -19.79 -0.17 -57.02
CA SER A 1134 -20.64 -1.36 -57.22
C SER A 1134 -21.65 -1.58 -56.07
N LYS A 1135 -22.83 -2.09 -56.47
CA LYS A 1135 -24.13 -2.32 -55.81
C LYS A 1135 -24.21 -2.72 -54.31
N PRO A 1136 -25.38 -2.48 -53.66
CA PRO A 1136 -25.60 -2.70 -52.23
C PRO A 1136 -26.07 -4.12 -51.92
N ALA A 1137 -25.54 -4.72 -50.85
CA ALA A 1137 -26.28 -5.61 -49.93
C ALA A 1137 -25.34 -6.09 -48.80
N GLN A 1138 -25.58 -5.64 -47.57
CA GLN A 1138 -26.03 -6.49 -46.44
C GLN A 1138 -25.97 -5.69 -45.13
N ASP A 1139 -27.05 -5.79 -44.35
CA ASP A 1139 -27.11 -5.37 -42.94
C ASP A 1139 -25.99 -6.04 -42.15
N LEU A 1140 -24.90 -5.31 -41.93
CA LEU A 1140 -23.80 -5.66 -41.03
C LEU A 1140 -23.74 -4.53 -39.98
N SER A 1141 -23.68 -4.87 -38.70
CA SER A 1141 -23.47 -3.88 -37.63
C SER A 1141 -22.09 -3.22 -37.79
N GLU A 1142 -21.87 -2.07 -37.15
CA GLU A 1142 -20.60 -1.34 -37.22
C GLU A 1142 -19.40 -2.20 -36.74
N GLU A 1143 -19.61 -3.06 -35.75
CA GLU A 1143 -18.62 -4.02 -35.23
C GLU A 1143 -18.18 -5.01 -36.31
N TRP A 1144 -19.13 -5.58 -37.08
CA TRP A 1144 -18.84 -6.50 -38.18
C TRP A 1144 -18.23 -5.81 -39.42
N LYS A 1145 -18.50 -4.50 -39.60
CA LYS A 1145 -17.82 -3.69 -40.64
C LYS A 1145 -16.34 -3.45 -40.28
N ARG A 1146 -16.04 -3.13 -39.01
CA ARG A 1146 -14.67 -2.99 -38.50
C ARG A 1146 -13.91 -4.30 -38.57
N PHE A 1147 -14.53 -5.40 -38.11
CA PHE A 1147 -13.97 -6.74 -38.26
C PHE A 1147 -13.62 -7.03 -39.72
N ARG A 1148 -14.53 -6.79 -40.68
CA ARG A 1148 -14.26 -6.99 -42.11
C ARG A 1148 -13.11 -6.12 -42.67
N MET A 1149 -12.94 -4.90 -42.18
CA MET A 1149 -11.85 -4.01 -42.61
C MET A 1149 -10.48 -4.45 -42.09
N ASN A 1150 -10.45 -5.09 -40.91
CA ASN A 1150 -9.22 -5.49 -40.24
C ASN A 1150 -8.75 -6.92 -40.58
N ILE A 1151 -9.56 -7.72 -41.29
CA ILE A 1151 -9.19 -9.07 -41.73
C ILE A 1151 -8.18 -9.02 -42.88
N SER A 1152 -7.05 -9.73 -42.71
CA SER A 1152 -6.05 -9.90 -43.78
C SER A 1152 -6.51 -10.82 -44.92
N ALA A 1153 -5.85 -10.73 -46.08
CA ALA A 1153 -6.19 -11.54 -47.25
C ALA A 1153 -6.15 -13.06 -47.01
N PHE A 1154 -5.27 -13.55 -46.13
CA PHE A 1154 -5.15 -14.97 -45.78
C PHE A 1154 -6.23 -15.41 -44.78
N GLN A 1155 -6.55 -14.57 -43.79
CA GLN A 1155 -7.64 -14.79 -42.83
C GLN A 1155 -9.01 -14.79 -43.52
N TYR A 1156 -9.22 -13.91 -44.50
CA TYR A 1156 -10.43 -13.91 -45.34
C TYR A 1156 -10.57 -15.21 -46.15
N ARG A 1157 -9.48 -15.71 -46.73
CA ARG A 1157 -9.47 -16.99 -47.46
C ARG A 1157 -9.77 -18.17 -46.53
N ALA A 1158 -9.27 -18.15 -45.29
CA ALA A 1158 -9.57 -19.16 -44.28
C ALA A 1158 -11.05 -19.11 -43.87
N LEU A 1159 -11.60 -17.94 -43.54
CA LEU A 1159 -13.04 -17.76 -43.23
C LEU A 1159 -13.94 -18.21 -44.38
N LYS A 1160 -13.53 -17.96 -45.63
CA LYS A 1160 -14.24 -18.44 -46.82
C LYS A 1160 -14.18 -19.97 -46.96
N ALA A 1161 -13.08 -20.60 -46.56
CA ALA A 1161 -12.97 -22.06 -46.54
C ALA A 1161 -13.94 -22.69 -45.51
N PHE A 1162 -14.07 -22.08 -44.32
CA PHE A 1162 -15.05 -22.50 -43.31
C PHE A 1162 -16.52 -22.40 -43.80
N SER A 1163 -16.81 -21.52 -44.75
CA SER A 1163 -18.16 -21.38 -45.32
C SER A 1163 -18.51 -22.40 -46.41
N GLN A 1164 -17.55 -23.18 -46.93
CA GLN A 1164 -17.73 -24.04 -48.11
C GLN A 1164 -17.74 -25.56 -47.82
N GLU A 1165 -17.59 -25.98 -46.56
CA GLU A 1165 -17.71 -27.36 -45.99
C GLU A 1165 -16.93 -28.54 -46.66
N GLU A 1166 -16.46 -28.46 -47.90
CA GLU A 1166 -15.69 -29.54 -48.55
C GLU A 1166 -14.18 -29.41 -48.29
N ASP A 1167 -13.63 -30.43 -47.61
CA ASP A 1167 -12.20 -30.65 -47.31
C ASP A 1167 -11.49 -29.47 -46.62
N LEU A 1168 -12.09 -29.03 -45.52
CA LEU A 1168 -11.70 -27.86 -44.72
C LEU A 1168 -10.25 -27.91 -44.25
N ILE A 1169 -9.79 -29.05 -43.75
CA ILE A 1169 -8.45 -29.22 -43.16
C ILE A 1169 -7.37 -29.02 -44.23
N ALA A 1170 -7.47 -29.73 -45.36
CA ALA A 1170 -6.49 -29.64 -46.45
C ALA A 1170 -6.39 -28.22 -47.06
N ARG A 1171 -7.50 -27.45 -47.04
CA ARG A 1171 -7.51 -26.07 -47.51
C ARG A 1171 -6.89 -25.10 -46.52
N ILE A 1172 -7.17 -25.24 -45.23
CA ILE A 1172 -6.56 -24.40 -44.20
C ILE A 1172 -5.06 -24.67 -44.14
N ASP A 1173 -4.63 -25.94 -44.21
CA ASP A 1173 -3.21 -26.33 -44.28
C ASP A 1173 -2.48 -25.66 -45.44
N LYS A 1174 -3.13 -25.61 -46.61
CA LYS A 1174 -2.57 -24.95 -47.79
C LYS A 1174 -2.50 -23.43 -47.62
N ILE A 1175 -3.55 -22.78 -47.11
CA ILE A 1175 -3.60 -21.32 -46.92
C ILE A 1175 -2.61 -20.88 -45.85
N ALA A 1176 -2.47 -21.66 -44.78
CA ALA A 1176 -1.50 -21.44 -43.71
C ALA A 1176 -0.07 -21.60 -44.23
N GLY A 1177 0.21 -22.67 -44.99
CA GLY A 1177 1.51 -22.88 -45.65
C GLY A 1177 1.90 -21.76 -46.62
N GLU A 1178 0.94 -21.19 -47.35
CA GLU A 1178 1.16 -20.04 -48.26
C GLU A 1178 1.44 -18.72 -47.51
N SER A 1179 1.02 -18.60 -46.23
CA SER A 1179 1.24 -17.41 -45.39
C SER A 1179 2.39 -17.57 -44.39
N LEU A 1180 3.15 -18.67 -44.47
CA LEU A 1180 4.18 -19.06 -43.49
C LEU A 1180 3.62 -19.14 -42.05
N MET A 1181 2.31 -19.35 -41.89
CA MET A 1181 1.63 -19.52 -40.62
C MET A 1181 1.23 -20.99 -40.44
N MET A 1182 1.04 -21.43 -39.20
CA MET A 1182 0.38 -22.73 -38.97
C MET A 1182 -1.14 -22.57 -39.02
N PRO A 1183 -1.90 -23.60 -39.41
CA PRO A 1183 -3.38 -23.60 -39.44
C PRO A 1183 -4.01 -23.05 -38.17
N GLU A 1184 -3.45 -23.42 -37.02
CA GLU A 1184 -3.92 -23.03 -35.69
C GLU A 1184 -3.64 -21.54 -35.43
N ILE A 1185 -2.48 -21.02 -35.83
CA ILE A 1185 -2.13 -19.59 -35.71
C ILE A 1185 -3.03 -18.75 -36.63
N LEU A 1186 -3.36 -19.27 -37.81
CA LEU A 1186 -4.28 -18.59 -38.71
C LEU A 1186 -5.69 -18.52 -38.11
N ILE A 1187 -6.15 -19.57 -37.42
CA ILE A 1187 -7.44 -19.60 -36.72
C ILE A 1187 -7.43 -18.73 -35.46
N ASP A 1188 -6.37 -18.79 -34.65
CA ASP A 1188 -6.21 -17.98 -33.44
C ASP A 1188 -6.11 -16.50 -33.79
N SER A 1189 -5.39 -16.13 -34.85
CA SER A 1189 -5.35 -14.75 -35.33
C SER A 1189 -6.71 -14.22 -35.80
N ILE A 1190 -7.60 -15.10 -36.28
CA ILE A 1190 -8.99 -14.74 -36.64
C ILE A 1190 -9.82 -14.55 -35.36
N ASN A 1191 -9.64 -15.41 -34.36
CA ASN A 1191 -10.34 -15.33 -33.08
C ASN A 1191 -9.87 -14.16 -32.22
N GLU A 1192 -8.58 -13.82 -32.20
CA GLU A 1192 -8.04 -12.62 -31.55
C GLU A 1192 -8.63 -11.36 -32.19
N LEU A 1193 -8.64 -11.29 -33.52
CA LEU A 1193 -9.21 -10.16 -34.25
C LEU A 1193 -10.73 -10.07 -34.05
N ALA A 1194 -11.42 -11.20 -33.84
CA ALA A 1194 -12.84 -11.23 -33.49
C ALA A 1194 -13.06 -10.80 -32.03
N LEU A 1195 -12.19 -11.18 -31.11
CA LEU A 1195 -12.26 -10.76 -29.70
C LEU A 1195 -12.07 -9.23 -29.56
N ASP A 1196 -11.14 -8.67 -30.33
CA ASP A 1196 -10.83 -7.23 -30.30
C ASP A 1196 -11.93 -6.37 -30.94
N ASN A 1197 -12.61 -6.87 -31.97
CA ASN A 1197 -13.60 -6.09 -32.73
C ASN A 1197 -15.07 -6.43 -32.40
N LEU A 1198 -15.35 -7.67 -32.00
CA LEU A 1198 -16.69 -8.21 -31.75
C LEU A 1198 -16.90 -8.63 -30.29
N GLY A 1199 -15.82 -8.77 -29.50
CA GLY A 1199 -15.89 -9.19 -28.09
C GLY A 1199 -16.11 -10.68 -27.89
N ASP A 1200 -16.06 -11.50 -28.95
CA ASP A 1200 -16.34 -12.95 -28.87
C ASP A 1200 -15.51 -13.78 -29.88
N ILE A 1201 -15.36 -15.07 -29.58
CA ILE A 1201 -14.65 -16.07 -30.39
C ILE A 1201 -15.61 -16.64 -31.45
N ILE A 1202 -15.25 -16.53 -32.72
CA ILE A 1202 -16.12 -16.92 -33.83
C ILE A 1202 -15.87 -18.34 -34.37
N ILE A 1203 -14.64 -18.86 -34.24
CA ILE A 1203 -14.27 -20.22 -34.64
C ILE A 1203 -14.06 -21.04 -33.37
N ASN A 1204 -14.86 -22.09 -33.22
CA ASN A 1204 -14.74 -23.03 -32.12
C ASN A 1204 -13.60 -24.03 -32.38
N VAL A 1205 -12.46 -23.75 -31.78
CA VAL A 1205 -11.27 -24.61 -31.79
C VAL A 1205 -11.44 -25.88 -30.94
N GLU A 1206 -12.48 -25.97 -30.10
CA GLU A 1206 -12.81 -27.16 -29.31
C GLU A 1206 -13.55 -28.24 -30.13
N SER A 1207 -13.96 -27.92 -31.36
CA SER A 1207 -14.62 -28.84 -32.30
C SER A 1207 -13.64 -29.38 -33.35
N PHE A 1208 -13.74 -30.66 -33.73
CA PHE A 1208 -12.92 -31.24 -34.81
C PHE A 1208 -13.78 -31.86 -35.93
N PRO A 1209 -13.66 -31.38 -37.19
CA PRO A 1209 -12.83 -30.24 -37.62
C PRO A 1209 -13.33 -28.92 -37.01
N PRO A 1210 -12.46 -27.88 -36.89
CA PRO A 1210 -12.85 -26.59 -36.32
C PRO A 1210 -14.07 -26.04 -37.07
N ALA A 1211 -15.05 -25.52 -36.32
CA ALA A 1211 -16.31 -25.07 -36.88
C ALA A 1211 -16.62 -23.64 -36.42
N ILE A 1212 -17.25 -22.87 -37.30
CA ILE A 1212 -17.80 -21.57 -36.90
C ILE A 1212 -18.95 -21.82 -35.93
N ASN A 1213 -18.98 -21.10 -34.81
CA ASN A 1213 -20.08 -21.13 -33.85
C ASN A 1213 -21.42 -20.87 -34.56
N GLU A 1214 -22.46 -21.66 -34.26
CA GLU A 1214 -23.74 -21.62 -34.99
C GLU A 1214 -24.35 -20.21 -35.05
N GLU A 1215 -24.17 -19.42 -33.99
CA GLU A 1215 -24.67 -18.05 -33.83
C GLU A 1215 -24.07 -17.06 -34.84
N TYR A 1216 -22.84 -17.31 -35.31
CA TYR A 1216 -22.09 -16.42 -36.20
C TYR A 1216 -22.03 -16.89 -37.65
N ARG A 1217 -22.55 -18.08 -37.94
CA ARG A 1217 -22.47 -18.74 -39.25
C ARG A 1217 -23.10 -17.92 -40.38
N ASP A 1218 -24.25 -17.33 -40.13
CA ASP A 1218 -24.95 -16.50 -41.13
C ASP A 1218 -24.23 -15.16 -41.36
N MET A 1219 -23.56 -14.64 -40.33
CA MET A 1219 -22.81 -13.38 -40.42
C MET A 1219 -21.48 -13.58 -41.17
N ILE A 1220 -20.79 -14.70 -40.93
CA ILE A 1220 -19.60 -15.07 -41.71
C ILE A 1220 -19.96 -15.34 -43.18
N LYS A 1221 -21.10 -15.98 -43.47
CA LYS A 1221 -21.59 -16.13 -44.85
C LYS A 1221 -21.85 -14.78 -45.52
N LYS A 1222 -22.36 -13.79 -44.79
CA LYS A 1222 -22.59 -12.42 -45.28
C LYS A 1222 -21.28 -11.67 -45.57
N ILE A 1223 -20.25 -11.88 -44.76
CA ILE A 1223 -18.94 -11.25 -44.92
C ILE A 1223 -18.09 -11.92 -46.02
N THR A 1224 -18.28 -13.23 -46.23
CA THR A 1224 -17.52 -14.03 -47.20
C THR A 1224 -18.22 -14.24 -48.56
N ALA A 1225 -19.49 -13.81 -48.68
CA ALA A 1225 -20.21 -13.62 -49.94
C ALA A 1225 -19.69 -12.41 -50.71
#